data_AF-A0A1Y1WVV9-F1
#
_entry.id   AF-A0A1Y1WVV9-F1
#
_cell.length_a   1.000
_cell.length_b   1.000
_cell.length_c   1.000
_cell.angle_alpha   90.00
_cell.angle_beta   90.00
_cell.angle_gamma   90.00
#
_symmetry.space_group_name_H-M   'P 1'
#
loop_
_entity.id
_entity.type
_entity.pdbx_description
1 polymer ?
#
loop_
_entity_poly.entity_id
_entity_poly.type
_entity_poly.pdbx_seq_one_letter_code
_entity_poly.pdbx_strand_id
1 'polypeptide(L)'
;MNEDDDKSENEIEKKKHNNQTKKYNMEYLLSNALSSKLNYFNSYFVRYILYIIREKEREDKDYYKKEAAEILMKLQREAIENHIAILNLLKKFFHYIKSRNKGDHEKFFNMNRFLELFFDLKKETLKLYNEIFEKYPDEKSTYQVYSLFMKDVFNTTNDKYILNEGDSFMALNDPNKDEEHVPASSFGESAINSTEVKQKRLKDKMINNFNVKHKKISRIIFIMFFITGIFYVICVFYGYKHTNNYLSLIRYIEDLDNMDYRIKDVILNIRFYGFAIMSKDLEFIETQRTKIKNGINYMEEVYLPLLQPHSNEPASETRVIVFGEQTITNETETRIEYFNSFELTEKVIMWVHTIIEPTPEEWVERVNNGENVLKSFIFKMFAINSEGRFDDVICESVDIFYENEIGSSDKEMKILYILSGSMILISLLINIMGIIPLYRYSKNLENNILRLFKYLLNSSLSDLISRFEDGIDSITEIYDIILEEKRDYLNKLSNENGIIKIFYKIRGYIVNILLITMIITLVYPIITTDSEILTNLEYNKEVGERKDKILDMNTFSLETLLQDPGNGVPGTWETLLFKKVKDLENLQVKLYQGKLGLASETKMRYLDDYLIKFGCKLNETACDNIEEDYNIGYTKSLLILGINEIVDELVTSGTSIVNMAKIRNYKKDYDNVNNEITAEKFMNNCLGNPYYLFQFKMLDYILPTVLKLEGILYDKNVDTVKSTLFNMIYIIALGIILYIISSILTYKIVQSTNKTTNELVNIVFLIPQTTINMIPQFKKFIESGSFEE
;
A
#
# COMPACT_ATOMS: atom_id res chain seq x y z
N MET A 1 57.94 -30.31 -9.35
CA MET A 1 58.78 -29.63 -10.35
C MET A 1 58.34 -28.17 -10.34
N ASN A 2 59.19 -27.34 -9.72
CA ASN A 2 59.25 -25.88 -9.70
C ASN A 2 58.05 -25.07 -9.16
N GLU A 3 58.10 -24.81 -7.85
CA GLU A 3 57.66 -23.55 -7.22
C GLU A 3 58.77 -23.17 -6.23
N ASP A 4 59.81 -22.47 -6.71
CA ASP A 4 60.96 -22.05 -5.90
C ASP A 4 61.56 -20.71 -6.36
N ASP A 5 60.74 -19.81 -6.95
CA ASP A 5 61.24 -18.53 -7.51
C ASP A 5 60.62 -17.22 -6.96
N ASP A 6 59.63 -17.26 -6.06
CA ASP A 6 58.96 -16.02 -5.60
C ASP A 6 59.49 -15.41 -4.28
N LYS A 7 60.61 -15.91 -3.74
CA LYS A 7 61.22 -15.37 -2.51
C LYS A 7 62.33 -14.33 -2.73
N SER A 8 62.76 -14.08 -3.98
CA SER A 8 63.94 -13.24 -4.24
C SER A 8 63.66 -11.75 -4.54
N GLU A 9 62.44 -11.38 -4.95
CA GLU A 9 62.12 -9.97 -5.30
C GLU A 9 61.75 -9.09 -4.09
N ASN A 10 61.19 -9.67 -3.02
CA ASN A 10 60.75 -8.92 -1.83
C ASN A 10 61.90 -8.46 -0.90
N GLU A 11 63.10 -9.03 -1.00
CA GLU A 11 64.28 -8.56 -0.24
C GLU A 11 64.99 -7.37 -0.89
N ILE A 12 64.85 -7.19 -2.21
CA ILE A 12 65.49 -6.09 -2.95
C ILE A 12 64.70 -4.78 -2.79
N GLU A 13 63.37 -4.83 -2.70
CA GLU A 13 62.54 -3.65 -2.40
C GLU A 13 62.68 -3.16 -0.95
N LYS A 14 62.83 -4.05 0.04
CA LYS A 14 63.11 -3.65 1.43
C LYS A 14 64.47 -2.97 1.61
N LYS A 15 65.50 -3.35 0.82
CA LYS A 15 66.80 -2.66 0.83
C LYS A 15 66.79 -1.29 0.13
N LYS A 16 65.95 -1.10 -0.91
CA LYS A 16 65.78 0.22 -1.55
C LYS A 16 64.97 1.20 -0.69
N HIS A 17 63.93 0.74 0.01
CA HIS A 17 63.13 1.60 0.87
C HIS A 17 63.93 2.10 2.10
N ASN A 18 64.80 1.27 2.68
CA ASN A 18 65.67 1.65 3.81
C ASN A 18 66.76 2.67 3.44
N ASN A 19 67.18 2.74 2.17
CA ASN A 19 68.15 3.74 1.70
C ASN A 19 67.48 5.08 1.33
N GLN A 20 66.21 5.09 0.95
CA GLN A 20 65.46 6.34 0.70
C GLN A 20 65.10 7.07 1.99
N THR A 21 64.75 6.37 3.08
CA THR A 21 64.46 6.99 4.38
C THR A 21 65.70 7.60 5.04
N LYS A 22 66.90 7.05 4.77
CA LYS A 22 68.18 7.62 5.24
C LYS A 22 68.56 8.94 4.55
N LYS A 23 68.06 9.19 3.33
CA LYS A 23 68.42 10.39 2.55
C LYS A 23 67.75 11.68 3.06
N TYR A 24 66.68 11.55 3.87
CA TYR A 24 65.94 12.66 4.46
C TYR A 24 66.03 12.73 5.99
N ASN A 25 66.78 11.82 6.63
CA ASN A 25 66.98 11.89 8.07
C ASN A 25 67.98 13.01 8.40
N MET A 26 67.48 14.12 8.94
CA MET A 26 68.24 15.33 9.23
C MET A 26 69.40 15.04 10.21
N GLU A 27 69.25 14.10 11.16
CA GLU A 27 70.35 13.65 12.03
C GLU A 27 71.49 12.99 11.25
N TYR A 28 71.17 12.20 10.23
CA TYR A 28 72.17 11.50 9.41
C TYR A 28 72.94 12.50 8.53
N LEU A 29 72.26 13.49 7.95
CA LEU A 29 72.88 14.55 7.15
C LEU A 29 73.78 15.46 8.00
N LEU A 30 73.34 15.82 9.22
CA LEU A 30 74.13 16.64 10.15
C LEU A 30 75.31 15.87 10.75
N SER A 31 75.14 14.57 11.02
CA SER A 31 76.24 13.69 11.45
C SER A 31 77.32 13.54 10.35
N ASN A 32 76.92 13.44 9.08
CA ASN A 32 77.83 13.48 7.93
C ASN A 32 78.45 14.86 7.69
N ALA A 33 77.76 15.95 8.03
CA ALA A 33 78.36 17.29 7.97
C ALA A 33 79.53 17.42 8.98
N LEU A 34 79.43 16.80 10.16
CA LEU A 34 80.51 16.76 11.16
C LEU A 34 81.75 15.96 10.72
N SER A 35 81.61 15.00 9.80
CA SER A 35 82.75 14.26 9.25
C SER A 35 83.45 15.00 8.10
N SER A 36 82.89 16.13 7.65
CA SER A 36 83.51 17.02 6.65
C SER A 36 84.46 18.02 7.33
N LYS A 37 85.49 18.53 6.63
CA LYS A 37 86.44 19.55 7.16
C LYS A 37 85.74 20.90 7.39
N LEU A 38 84.97 21.02 8.47
CA LEU A 38 84.34 22.25 8.92
C LEU A 38 85.29 23.07 9.80
N ASN A 39 85.17 24.40 9.78
CA ASN A 39 85.86 25.25 10.76
C ASN A 39 85.24 25.03 12.17
N TYR A 40 85.95 25.48 13.21
CA TYR A 40 85.55 25.25 14.61
C TYR A 40 84.13 25.77 14.94
N PHE A 41 83.77 26.97 14.48
CA PHE A 41 82.45 27.56 14.70
C PHE A 41 81.33 26.78 14.01
N ASN A 42 81.56 26.34 12.77
CA ASN A 42 80.59 25.54 12.01
C ASN A 42 80.42 24.15 12.63
N SER A 43 81.51 23.52 13.11
CA SER A 43 81.41 22.25 13.83
C SER A 43 80.61 22.39 15.15
N TYR A 44 80.80 23.48 15.89
CA TYR A 44 80.02 23.76 17.10
C TYR A 44 78.54 23.94 16.76
N PHE A 45 78.22 24.72 15.72
CA PHE A 45 76.83 24.98 15.31
C PHE A 45 76.11 23.70 14.87
N VAL A 46 76.77 22.83 14.10
CA VAL A 46 76.20 21.53 13.70
C VAL A 46 75.99 20.60 14.91
N ARG A 47 76.92 20.58 15.89
CA ARG A 47 76.74 19.83 17.14
C ARG A 47 75.58 20.37 17.98
N TYR A 48 75.40 21.69 18.03
CA TYR A 48 74.31 22.34 18.73
C TYR A 48 72.95 22.05 18.09
N ILE A 49 72.86 22.07 16.75
CA ILE A 49 71.64 21.65 16.05
C ILE A 49 71.33 20.17 16.30
N LEU A 50 72.33 19.28 16.23
CA LEU A 50 72.15 17.86 16.58
C LEU A 50 71.68 17.67 18.03
N TYR A 51 72.19 18.48 18.95
CA TYR A 51 71.74 18.48 20.34
C TYR A 51 70.27 18.90 20.45
N ILE A 52 69.87 20.02 19.83
CA ILE A 52 68.48 20.49 19.82
C ILE A 52 67.53 19.47 19.19
N ILE A 53 67.91 18.85 18.06
CA ILE A 53 67.07 17.85 17.40
C ILE A 53 66.87 16.64 18.31
N ARG A 54 67.94 16.17 18.97
CA ARG A 54 67.84 15.05 19.93
C ARG A 54 67.08 15.38 21.19
N GLU A 55 67.20 16.61 21.68
CA GLU A 55 66.46 17.12 22.83
C GLU A 55 64.97 17.21 22.49
N LYS A 56 64.63 17.73 21.31
CA LYS A 56 63.25 17.81 20.82
C LYS A 56 62.64 16.43 20.52
N GLU A 57 63.41 15.50 19.95
CA GLU A 57 62.97 14.10 19.80
C GLU A 57 62.77 13.39 21.14
N ARG A 58 63.53 13.75 22.19
CA ARG A 58 63.30 13.26 23.55
C ARG A 58 62.04 13.88 24.15
N GLU A 59 61.83 15.18 23.99
CA GLU A 59 60.62 15.88 24.42
C GLU A 59 59.37 15.33 23.73
N ASP A 60 59.40 15.11 22.41
CA ASP A 60 58.28 14.52 21.67
C ASP A 60 58.03 13.06 22.11
N LYS A 61 59.09 12.24 22.29
CA LYS A 61 58.96 10.87 22.81
C LYS A 61 58.39 10.86 24.23
N ASP A 62 58.77 11.81 25.08
CA ASP A 62 58.28 11.91 26.46
C ASP A 62 56.85 12.46 26.51
N TYR A 63 56.47 13.36 25.59
CA TYR A 63 55.10 13.83 25.39
C TYR A 63 54.16 12.70 24.93
N TYR A 64 54.53 11.95 23.90
CA TYR A 64 53.74 10.80 23.43
C TYR A 64 53.65 9.67 24.46
N LYS A 65 54.70 9.44 25.26
CA LYS A 65 54.64 8.53 26.40
C LYS A 65 53.66 9.01 27.47
N LYS A 66 53.61 10.31 27.74
CA LYS A 66 52.69 10.89 28.72
C LYS A 66 51.24 10.82 28.25
N GLU A 67 50.97 11.15 26.99
CA GLU A 67 49.63 11.04 26.38
C GLU A 67 49.16 9.58 26.31
N ALA A 68 50.03 8.65 25.91
CA ALA A 68 49.73 7.21 25.92
C ALA A 68 49.45 6.69 27.33
N ALA A 69 50.21 7.14 28.34
CA ALA A 69 49.97 6.80 29.74
C ALA A 69 48.62 7.36 30.25
N GLU A 70 48.24 8.58 29.88
CA GLU A 70 46.93 9.15 30.23
C GLU A 70 45.76 8.39 29.60
N ILE A 71 45.89 7.99 28.32
CA ILE A 71 44.88 7.16 27.63
C ILE A 71 44.78 5.77 28.27
N LEU A 72 45.91 5.14 28.60
CA LEU A 72 45.95 3.86 29.30
C LEU A 72 45.28 3.95 30.68
N MET A 73 45.64 4.94 31.50
CA MET A 73 45.03 5.15 32.82
C MET A 73 43.52 5.35 32.72
N LYS A 74 43.06 6.08 31.70
CA LYS A 74 41.62 6.29 31.47
C LYS A 74 40.91 4.98 31.14
N LEU A 75 41.44 4.19 30.20
CA LEU A 75 40.87 2.90 29.81
C LEU A 75 40.88 1.90 30.97
N GLN A 76 41.98 1.84 31.73
CA GLN A 76 42.12 1.00 32.91
C GLN A 76 41.10 1.39 33.98
N ARG A 77 41.00 2.68 34.32
CA ARG A 77 40.00 3.18 35.28
C ARG A 77 38.59 2.78 34.86
N GLU A 78 38.23 3.00 33.60
CA GLU A 78 36.90 2.68 33.10
C GLU A 78 36.58 1.17 33.13
N ALA A 79 37.56 0.32 32.75
CA ALA A 79 37.43 -1.13 32.83
C ALA A 79 37.27 -1.62 34.27
N ILE A 80 38.07 -1.06 35.20
CA ILE A 80 38.03 -1.40 36.63
C ILE A 80 36.72 -0.95 37.27
N GLU A 81 36.27 0.27 37.01
CA GLU A 81 34.99 0.76 37.50
C GLU A 81 33.82 -0.11 37.03
N ASN A 82 33.82 -0.49 35.75
CA ASN A 82 32.77 -1.36 35.22
C ASN A 82 32.87 -2.78 35.82
N HIS A 83 34.08 -3.29 36.07
CA HIS A 83 34.28 -4.55 36.79
C HIS A 83 33.69 -4.49 38.21
N ILE A 84 34.02 -3.45 38.98
CA ILE A 84 33.47 -3.25 40.34
C ILE A 84 31.94 -3.08 40.30
N ALA A 85 31.40 -2.39 39.29
CA ALA A 85 29.96 -2.25 39.11
C ALA A 85 29.28 -3.61 38.88
N ILE A 86 29.89 -4.50 38.12
CA ILE A 86 29.41 -5.87 37.90
C ILE A 86 29.39 -6.67 39.21
N LEU A 87 30.47 -6.61 40.00
CA LEU A 87 30.54 -7.29 41.30
C LEU A 87 29.47 -6.77 42.27
N ASN A 88 29.26 -5.46 42.31
CA ASN A 88 28.18 -4.84 43.10
C ASN A 88 26.78 -5.28 42.65
N LEU A 89 26.56 -5.45 41.33
CA LEU A 89 25.30 -5.98 40.80
C LEU A 89 25.06 -7.42 41.23
N LEU A 90 26.08 -8.28 41.15
CA LEU A 90 26.01 -9.67 41.62
C LEU A 90 25.75 -9.75 43.12
N LYS A 91 26.47 -8.95 43.91
CA LYS A 91 26.25 -8.80 45.36
C LYS A 91 24.80 -8.46 45.67
N LYS A 92 24.23 -7.46 45.01
CA LYS A 92 22.82 -7.04 45.19
C LYS A 92 21.84 -8.14 44.78
N PHE A 93 22.12 -8.88 43.71
CA PHE A 93 21.31 -10.01 43.28
C PHE A 93 21.28 -11.14 44.34
N PHE A 94 22.44 -11.59 44.84
CA PHE A 94 22.49 -12.64 45.85
C PHE A 94 21.94 -12.18 47.21
N HIS A 95 22.06 -10.90 47.54
CA HIS A 95 21.38 -10.32 48.71
C HIS A 95 19.86 -10.38 48.56
N TYR A 96 19.32 -10.09 47.37
CA TYR A 96 17.89 -10.23 47.06
C TYR A 96 17.42 -11.70 47.14
N ILE A 97 18.22 -12.66 46.66
CA ILE A 97 17.92 -14.08 46.82
C ILE A 97 17.86 -14.47 48.31
N LYS A 98 18.83 -14.00 49.10
CA LYS A 98 18.91 -14.25 50.55
C LYS A 98 17.75 -13.65 51.33
N SER A 99 17.32 -12.42 51.02
CA SER A 99 16.17 -11.76 51.65
C SER A 99 14.85 -12.47 51.30
N ARG A 100 14.68 -12.83 50.02
CA ARG A 100 13.53 -13.61 49.54
C ARG A 100 13.40 -14.96 50.22
N ASN A 101 14.50 -15.65 50.52
CA ASN A 101 14.48 -16.94 51.23
C ASN A 101 14.02 -16.81 52.70
N LYS A 102 14.15 -15.63 53.32
CA LYS A 102 13.69 -15.35 54.69
C LYS A 102 12.21 -14.97 54.79
N GLY A 103 11.52 -14.82 53.65
CA GLY A 103 10.13 -14.36 53.62
C GLY A 103 9.97 -12.83 53.68
N ASP A 104 11.07 -12.08 53.72
CA ASP A 104 11.03 -10.63 53.60
C ASP A 104 10.73 -10.24 52.15
N HIS A 105 9.56 -9.65 51.90
CA HIS A 105 9.20 -9.09 50.61
C HIS A 105 9.97 -7.78 50.36
N GLU A 106 11.26 -7.87 50.04
CA GLU A 106 12.00 -6.73 49.51
C GLU A 106 11.30 -6.17 48.26
N LYS A 107 11.19 -4.83 48.20
CA LYS A 107 10.57 -4.08 47.11
C LYS A 107 11.13 -4.51 45.74
N PHE A 108 10.23 -4.94 44.85
CA PHE A 108 10.36 -5.03 43.39
C PHE A 108 11.79 -5.05 42.80
N PHE A 109 12.54 -6.15 42.96
CA PHE A 109 13.75 -6.38 42.16
C PHE A 109 13.37 -6.71 40.70
N ASN A 110 13.78 -5.90 39.72
CA ASN A 110 13.53 -6.16 38.31
C ASN A 110 14.63 -7.06 37.71
N MET A 111 14.37 -8.36 37.65
CA MET A 111 15.32 -9.36 37.15
C MET A 111 15.72 -9.14 35.69
N ASN A 112 14.78 -8.78 34.81
CA ASN A 112 15.07 -8.55 33.39
C ASN A 112 16.04 -7.38 33.19
N ARG A 113 15.83 -6.29 33.92
CA ARG A 113 16.72 -5.12 33.87
C ARG A 113 18.09 -5.43 34.47
N PHE A 114 18.14 -6.20 35.54
CA PHE A 114 19.40 -6.69 36.10
C PHE A 114 20.17 -7.51 35.08
N LEU A 115 19.53 -8.49 34.42
CA LEU A 115 20.17 -9.34 33.41
C LEU A 115 20.64 -8.55 32.19
N GLU A 116 19.85 -7.57 31.72
CA GLU A 116 20.24 -6.69 30.60
C GLU A 116 21.46 -5.82 30.98
N LEU A 117 21.43 -5.15 32.13
CA LEU A 117 22.55 -4.33 32.61
C LEU A 117 23.81 -5.16 32.85
N PHE A 118 23.65 -6.36 33.43
CA PHE A 118 24.76 -7.29 33.66
C PHE A 118 25.39 -7.74 32.34
N PHE A 119 24.58 -8.06 31.32
CA PHE A 119 25.08 -8.40 29.99
C PHE A 119 25.88 -7.26 29.36
N ASP A 120 25.31 -6.06 29.34
CA ASP A 120 25.88 -4.91 28.64
C ASP A 120 27.19 -4.47 29.31
N LEU A 121 27.22 -4.35 30.64
CA LEU A 121 28.44 -4.05 31.38
C LEU A 121 29.51 -5.12 31.16
N LYS A 122 29.16 -6.41 31.24
CA LYS A 122 30.13 -7.50 31.03
C LYS A 122 30.77 -7.41 29.63
N LYS A 123 29.98 -7.12 28.60
CA LYS A 123 30.47 -6.97 27.22
C LYS A 123 31.36 -5.74 27.06
N GLU A 124 30.95 -4.61 27.65
CA GLU A 124 31.70 -3.36 27.60
C GLU A 124 33.05 -3.50 28.31
N THR A 125 33.06 -4.04 29.53
CA THR A 125 34.28 -4.32 30.28
C THR A 125 35.24 -5.24 29.51
N LEU A 126 34.71 -6.30 28.90
CA LEU A 126 35.54 -7.22 28.09
C LEU A 126 36.12 -6.54 26.85
N LYS A 127 35.36 -5.64 26.20
CA LYS A 127 35.85 -4.83 25.09
C LYS A 127 36.98 -3.89 25.54
N LEU A 128 36.82 -3.23 26.69
CA LEU A 128 37.84 -2.32 27.24
C LEU A 128 39.13 -3.08 27.55
N TYR A 129 39.05 -4.27 28.18
CA TYR A 129 40.24 -5.09 28.41
C TYR A 129 40.93 -5.53 27.11
N ASN A 130 40.16 -5.96 26.10
CA ASN A 130 40.72 -6.32 24.80
C ASN A 130 41.40 -5.11 24.12
N GLU A 131 40.80 -3.92 24.20
CA GLU A 131 41.37 -2.68 23.67
C GLU A 131 42.68 -2.30 24.39
N ILE A 132 42.77 -2.53 25.71
CA ILE A 132 44.01 -2.32 26.46
C ILE A 132 45.08 -3.33 26.01
N PHE A 133 44.74 -4.61 25.83
CA PHE A 133 45.70 -5.63 25.39
C PHE A 133 46.23 -5.42 23.98
N GLU A 134 45.39 -4.93 23.06
CA GLU A 134 45.80 -4.62 21.69
C GLU A 134 46.72 -3.40 21.63
N LYS A 135 46.47 -2.37 22.45
CA LYS A 135 47.24 -1.12 22.45
C LYS A 135 48.47 -1.14 23.35
N TYR A 136 48.44 -1.91 24.43
CA TYR A 136 49.43 -1.92 25.51
C TYR A 136 49.73 -3.36 25.99
N PRO A 137 50.36 -4.20 25.15
CA PRO A 137 50.58 -5.62 25.46
C PRO A 137 51.55 -5.88 26.63
N ASP A 138 52.41 -4.92 26.96
CA ASP A 138 53.42 -5.07 28.01
C ASP A 138 52.91 -4.74 29.43
N GLU A 139 51.66 -4.27 29.57
CA GLU A 139 51.10 -3.76 30.82
C GLU A 139 50.60 -4.89 31.74
N LYS A 140 51.50 -5.46 32.54
CA LYS A 140 51.24 -6.62 33.41
C LYS A 140 50.13 -6.41 34.46
N SER A 141 49.98 -5.18 34.95
CA SER A 141 48.99 -4.83 36.00
C SER A 141 47.55 -5.06 35.53
N THR A 142 47.26 -4.83 34.25
CA THR A 142 45.91 -4.98 33.67
C THR A 142 45.56 -6.46 33.50
N TYR A 143 46.53 -7.30 33.17
CA TYR A 143 46.34 -8.76 33.08
C TYR A 143 45.91 -9.37 34.42
N GLN A 144 46.43 -8.86 35.54
CA GLN A 144 46.02 -9.31 36.87
C GLN A 144 44.54 -9.01 37.13
N VAL A 145 44.08 -7.79 36.85
CA VAL A 145 42.65 -7.43 37.03
C VAL A 145 41.75 -8.18 36.05
N TYR A 146 42.19 -8.38 34.82
CA TYR A 146 41.47 -9.19 33.85
C TYR A 146 41.36 -10.66 34.31
N SER A 147 42.42 -11.21 34.92
CA SER A 147 42.37 -12.56 35.49
C SER A 147 41.35 -12.66 36.63
N LEU A 148 41.28 -11.64 37.49
CA LEU A 148 40.25 -11.51 38.53
C LEU A 148 38.86 -11.40 37.89
N PHE A 149 38.70 -10.61 36.83
CA PHE A 149 37.44 -10.48 36.10
C PHE A 149 36.97 -11.81 35.51
N MET A 150 37.86 -12.58 34.89
CA MET A 150 37.54 -13.89 34.34
C MET A 150 37.21 -14.91 35.45
N LYS A 151 37.89 -14.82 36.60
CA LYS A 151 37.63 -15.68 37.76
C LYS A 151 36.30 -15.37 38.45
N ASP A 152 35.98 -14.09 38.65
CA ASP A 152 34.85 -13.68 39.49
C ASP A 152 33.56 -13.44 38.70
N VAL A 153 33.65 -13.07 37.41
CA VAL A 153 32.48 -12.81 36.54
C VAL A 153 32.19 -13.96 35.58
N PHE A 154 33.19 -14.75 35.18
CA PHE A 154 33.00 -15.88 34.25
C PHE A 154 33.19 -17.26 34.90
N ASN A 155 33.72 -17.33 36.13
CA ASN A 155 34.04 -18.56 36.86
C ASN A 155 34.91 -19.53 36.03
N THR A 156 35.87 -18.98 35.27
CA THR A 156 36.86 -19.75 34.51
C THR A 156 38.23 -19.57 35.14
N THR A 157 38.84 -20.64 35.65
CA THR A 157 40.27 -20.62 35.99
C THR A 157 41.05 -20.98 34.74
N ASN A 158 41.28 -20.00 33.86
CA ASN A 158 42.30 -20.22 32.83
C ASN A 158 43.67 -20.21 33.51
N ASP A 159 44.11 -21.38 33.97
CA ASP A 159 45.45 -21.59 34.53
C ASP A 159 46.57 -21.24 33.52
N LYS A 160 46.23 -21.07 32.24
CA LYS A 160 47.16 -20.62 31.19
C LYS A 160 47.67 -19.18 31.35
N TYR A 161 47.04 -18.37 32.21
CA TYR A 161 47.44 -16.97 32.47
C TYR A 161 47.98 -16.75 33.89
N ILE A 162 48.10 -17.80 34.71
CA ILE A 162 48.83 -17.72 35.97
C ILE A 162 50.32 -17.75 35.64
N LEU A 163 50.90 -16.56 35.48
CA LEU A 163 52.32 -16.36 35.28
C LEU A 163 53.10 -16.93 36.48
N ASN A 164 53.79 -18.05 36.28
CA ASN A 164 54.94 -18.39 37.12
C ASN A 164 56.03 -17.34 36.89
N GLU A 165 56.62 -16.83 37.98
CA GLU A 165 57.80 -15.97 37.94
C GLU A 165 58.96 -16.70 37.23
N GLY A 166 59.15 -16.48 35.94
CA GLY A 166 60.32 -16.99 35.22
C GLY A 166 60.23 -17.07 33.70
N ASP A 167 59.04 -17.22 33.10
CA ASP A 167 58.95 -17.54 31.67
C ASP A 167 58.88 -16.28 30.77
N SER A 168 59.75 -16.24 29.75
CA SER A 168 59.90 -15.09 28.85
C SER A 168 58.78 -15.00 27.79
N PHE A 169 58.41 -13.76 27.47
CA PHE A 169 57.22 -13.31 26.74
C PHE A 169 57.16 -13.63 25.22
N MET A 170 58.14 -14.33 24.63
CA MET A 170 58.23 -14.49 23.17
C MET A 170 57.42 -15.64 22.55
N ALA A 171 56.75 -16.48 23.33
CA ALA A 171 56.11 -17.70 22.81
C ALA A 171 54.66 -17.54 22.30
N LEU A 172 54.08 -16.32 22.33
CA LEU A 172 52.64 -16.12 22.07
C LEU A 172 52.27 -15.64 20.65
N ASN A 173 53.23 -15.43 19.74
CA ASN A 173 52.95 -14.90 18.40
C ASN A 173 53.76 -15.56 17.26
N ASP A 174 54.02 -16.88 17.31
CA ASP A 174 54.61 -17.58 16.17
C ASP A 174 53.53 -18.36 15.39
N PRO A 175 53.16 -17.95 14.14
CA PRO A 175 52.13 -18.61 13.36
C PRO A 175 52.59 -19.92 12.67
N ASN A 176 53.85 -20.36 12.85
CA ASN A 176 54.40 -21.55 12.20
C ASN A 176 54.88 -22.61 13.20
N LYS A 177 53.98 -23.36 13.81
CA LYS A 177 54.32 -24.67 14.38
C LYS A 177 53.43 -25.74 13.77
N ASP A 178 53.97 -26.35 12.71
CA ASP A 178 53.51 -27.60 12.16
C ASP A 178 53.63 -28.74 13.18
N GLU A 179 52.73 -29.70 13.03
CA GLU A 179 52.59 -30.91 13.82
C GLU A 179 53.86 -31.77 13.78
N GLU A 180 54.56 -31.90 14.92
CA GLU A 180 55.49 -33.00 15.16
C GLU A 180 55.06 -33.85 16.36
N HIS A 181 54.75 -35.10 16.05
CA HIS A 181 54.53 -36.20 16.97
C HIS A 181 55.82 -36.61 17.70
N VAL A 182 55.82 -36.60 19.03
CA VAL A 182 56.66 -37.50 19.88
C VAL A 182 55.91 -37.76 21.22
N PRO A 183 56.20 -38.82 22.00
CA PRO A 183 55.22 -39.87 22.33
C PRO A 183 54.84 -39.89 23.83
N ALA A 184 53.88 -40.76 24.15
CA ALA A 184 53.38 -41.00 25.50
C ALA A 184 54.48 -41.48 26.49
N SER A 185 54.54 -40.85 27.66
CA SER A 185 54.96 -41.51 28.90
C SER A 185 54.29 -40.90 30.14
N SER A 186 53.41 -41.69 30.75
CA SER A 186 53.43 -42.06 32.17
C SER A 186 53.46 -40.96 33.26
N PHE A 187 52.38 -40.98 34.05
CA PHE A 187 52.30 -40.64 35.48
C PHE A 187 52.14 -39.17 35.88
N GLY A 188 50.87 -38.80 36.07
CA GLY A 188 50.44 -38.12 37.29
C GLY A 188 50.49 -36.60 37.30
N GLU A 189 49.50 -35.94 36.69
CA GLU A 189 49.13 -34.58 37.14
C GLU A 189 47.66 -34.19 36.84
N SER A 190 46.93 -34.02 37.95
CA SER A 190 45.75 -33.20 38.23
C SER A 190 44.40 -33.43 37.51
N ALA A 191 43.46 -33.99 38.29
CA ALA A 191 42.03 -34.13 37.99
C ALA A 191 41.26 -32.79 37.79
N ILE A 192 41.91 -31.64 37.99
CA ILE A 192 41.32 -30.29 38.01
C ILE A 192 40.91 -29.83 36.59
N ASN A 193 41.75 -30.09 35.58
CA ASN A 193 41.44 -29.78 34.17
C ASN A 193 40.24 -30.59 33.63
N SER A 194 39.95 -31.77 34.22
CA SER A 194 38.84 -32.61 33.77
C SER A 194 37.47 -32.08 34.21
N THR A 195 37.41 -31.37 35.35
CA THR A 195 36.18 -30.83 35.94
C THR A 195 35.72 -29.55 35.25
N GLU A 196 36.64 -28.65 34.90
CA GLU A 196 36.31 -27.41 34.19
C GLU A 196 35.83 -27.67 32.75
N VAL A 197 36.51 -28.56 32.02
CA VAL A 197 36.10 -28.96 30.66
C VAL A 197 34.72 -29.62 30.68
N LYS A 198 34.41 -30.39 31.72
CA LYS A 198 33.07 -30.96 31.92
C LYS A 198 32.02 -29.90 32.23
N GLN A 199 32.31 -28.93 33.10
CA GLN A 199 31.40 -27.83 33.42
C GLN A 199 31.11 -26.95 32.19
N LYS A 200 32.14 -26.61 31.41
CA LYS A 200 31.97 -25.85 30.16
C LYS A 200 31.08 -26.59 29.17
N ARG A 201 31.29 -27.90 28.98
CA ARG A 201 30.43 -28.75 28.14
C ARG A 201 28.99 -28.83 28.65
N LEU A 202 28.79 -28.92 29.97
CA LEU A 202 27.44 -28.94 30.58
C LEU A 202 26.72 -27.60 30.41
N LYS A 203 27.44 -26.49 30.61
CA LYS A 203 26.96 -25.13 30.35
C LYS A 203 26.54 -24.96 28.89
N ASP A 204 27.39 -25.35 27.95
CA ASP A 204 27.10 -25.25 26.52
C ASP A 204 25.92 -26.14 26.12
N LYS A 205 25.81 -27.34 26.69
CA LYS A 205 24.67 -28.26 26.48
C LYS A 205 23.36 -27.67 27.02
N MET A 206 23.40 -27.02 28.18
CA MET A 206 22.24 -26.39 28.81
C MET A 206 21.78 -25.16 28.03
N ILE A 207 22.73 -24.29 27.65
CA ILE A 207 22.49 -23.15 26.75
C ILE A 207 21.90 -23.64 25.43
N ASN A 208 22.46 -24.69 24.82
CA ASN A 208 21.92 -25.26 23.59
C ASN A 208 20.50 -25.81 23.77
N ASN A 209 20.20 -26.53 24.84
CA ASN A 209 18.85 -27.06 25.09
C ASN A 209 17.80 -25.95 25.20
N PHE A 210 18.10 -24.88 25.94
CA PHE A 210 17.20 -23.73 26.06
C PHE A 210 17.11 -22.92 24.74
N ASN A 211 18.24 -22.77 24.05
CA ASN A 211 18.29 -22.10 22.74
C ASN A 211 17.53 -22.88 21.66
N VAL A 212 17.48 -24.22 21.69
CA VAL A 212 16.71 -25.00 20.71
C VAL A 212 15.22 -24.67 20.79
N LYS A 213 14.65 -24.60 22.01
CA LYS A 213 13.24 -24.27 22.19
C LYS A 213 12.94 -22.81 21.85
N HIS A 214 13.80 -21.88 22.26
CA HIS A 214 13.72 -20.46 21.88
C HIS A 214 13.79 -20.28 20.36
N LYS A 215 14.79 -20.89 19.71
CA LYS A 215 14.99 -20.87 18.25
C LYS A 215 13.81 -21.44 17.50
N LYS A 216 13.14 -22.48 18.01
CA LYS A 216 11.92 -23.03 17.41
C LYS A 216 10.78 -22.00 17.40
N ILE A 217 10.52 -21.33 18.52
CA ILE A 217 9.48 -20.29 18.62
C ILE A 217 9.84 -19.08 17.76
N SER A 218 11.10 -18.64 17.81
CA SER A 218 11.61 -17.55 16.98
C SER A 218 11.48 -17.85 15.48
N ARG A 219 11.77 -19.09 15.05
CA ARG A 219 11.58 -19.51 13.65
C ARG A 219 10.12 -19.42 13.21
N ILE A 220 9.17 -19.80 14.08
CA ILE A 220 7.74 -19.66 13.81
C ILE A 220 7.38 -18.18 13.61
N ILE A 221 7.85 -17.28 14.48
CA ILE A 221 7.62 -15.84 14.34
C ILE A 221 8.10 -15.33 12.98
N PHE A 222 9.34 -15.65 12.59
CA PHE A 222 9.90 -15.19 11.30
C PHE A 222 9.17 -15.77 10.09
N ILE A 223 8.74 -17.04 10.16
CA ILE A 223 7.92 -17.65 9.10
C ILE A 223 6.58 -16.91 8.96
N MET A 224 5.91 -16.58 10.07
CA MET A 224 4.64 -15.85 10.03
C MET A 224 4.80 -14.43 9.49
N PHE A 225 5.89 -13.73 9.84
CA PHE A 225 6.23 -12.43 9.25
C PHE A 225 6.48 -12.52 7.75
N PHE A 226 7.21 -13.55 7.30
CA PHE A 226 7.47 -13.81 5.89
C PHE A 226 6.18 -14.07 5.10
N ILE A 227 5.29 -14.92 5.64
CA ILE A 227 3.96 -15.18 5.07
C ILE A 227 3.15 -13.87 5.00
N THR A 228 3.14 -13.07 6.06
CA THR A 228 2.45 -11.77 6.09
C THR A 228 2.99 -10.83 5.00
N GLY A 229 4.31 -10.82 4.77
CA GLY A 229 4.94 -10.04 3.70
C GLY A 229 4.49 -10.48 2.31
N ILE A 230 4.40 -11.80 2.06
CA ILE A 230 3.88 -12.35 0.79
C ILE A 230 2.43 -11.92 0.58
N PHE A 231 1.57 -12.10 1.58
CA PHE A 231 0.17 -11.69 1.48
C PHE A 231 0.04 -10.19 1.25
N TYR A 232 0.86 -9.36 1.89
CA TYR A 232 0.86 -7.92 1.65
C TYR A 232 1.17 -7.58 0.20
N VAL A 233 2.21 -8.18 -0.39
CA VAL A 233 2.55 -7.95 -1.81
C VAL A 233 1.41 -8.38 -2.74
N ILE A 234 0.76 -9.52 -2.45
CA ILE A 234 -0.40 -9.98 -3.20
C ILE A 234 -1.56 -8.98 -3.09
N CYS A 235 -1.87 -8.50 -1.88
CA CYS A 235 -2.91 -7.50 -1.65
C CYS A 235 -2.63 -6.19 -2.40
N VAL A 236 -1.37 -5.75 -2.42
CA VAL A 236 -0.96 -4.54 -3.14
C VAL A 236 -1.17 -4.70 -4.65
N PHE A 237 -0.69 -5.81 -5.22
CA PHE A 237 -0.86 -6.08 -6.66
C PHE A 237 -2.34 -6.19 -7.04
N TYR A 238 -3.11 -6.89 -6.22
CA TYR A 238 -4.54 -7.09 -6.44
C TYR A 238 -5.33 -5.79 -6.31
N GLY A 239 -5.07 -5.00 -5.26
CA GLY A 239 -5.70 -3.70 -5.06
C GLY A 239 -5.39 -2.72 -6.18
N TYR A 240 -4.14 -2.69 -6.64
CA TYR A 240 -3.74 -1.88 -7.80
C TYR A 240 -4.47 -2.32 -9.08
N LYS A 241 -4.50 -3.63 -9.37
CA LYS A 241 -5.20 -4.17 -10.54
C LYS A 241 -6.69 -3.82 -10.51
N HIS A 242 -7.35 -4.06 -9.38
CA HIS A 242 -8.77 -3.77 -9.18
C HIS A 242 -9.08 -2.29 -9.39
N THR A 243 -8.34 -1.38 -8.75
CA THR A 243 -8.54 0.06 -8.96
C THR A 243 -8.20 0.50 -10.39
N ASN A 244 -7.24 -0.13 -11.06
CA ASN A 244 -6.94 0.17 -12.46
C ASN A 244 -8.03 -0.33 -13.42
N ASN A 245 -8.69 -1.47 -13.13
CA ASN A 245 -9.80 -1.98 -13.92
C ASN A 245 -10.99 -1.00 -13.95
N TYR A 246 -11.15 -0.16 -12.92
CA TYR A 246 -12.15 0.91 -12.93
C TYR A 246 -11.97 1.90 -14.09
N LEU A 247 -10.73 2.14 -14.58
CA LEU A 247 -10.52 3.03 -15.72
C LEU A 247 -11.15 2.51 -17.01
N SER A 248 -11.05 1.19 -17.26
CA SER A 248 -11.72 0.56 -18.39
C SER A 248 -13.22 0.45 -18.16
N LEU A 249 -13.65 0.14 -16.93
CA LEU A 249 -15.06 0.00 -16.59
C LEU A 249 -15.83 1.30 -16.79
N ILE A 250 -15.29 2.43 -16.33
CA ILE A 250 -15.95 3.74 -16.44
C ILE A 250 -16.19 4.11 -17.91
N ARG A 251 -15.20 3.88 -18.79
CA ARG A 251 -15.33 4.13 -20.23
C ARG A 251 -16.31 3.19 -20.91
N TYR A 252 -16.26 1.91 -20.53
CA TYR A 252 -17.20 0.91 -21.03
C TYR A 252 -18.65 1.27 -20.69
N ILE A 253 -18.90 1.70 -19.45
CA ILE A 253 -20.21 2.18 -19.01
C ILE A 253 -20.62 3.46 -19.75
N GLU A 254 -19.70 4.41 -19.94
CA GLU A 254 -19.97 5.63 -20.72
C GLU A 254 -20.43 5.32 -22.16
N ASP A 255 -19.80 4.37 -22.84
CA ASP A 255 -20.21 3.96 -24.17
C ASP A 255 -21.57 3.23 -24.17
N LEU A 256 -21.81 2.37 -23.17
CA LEU A 256 -23.09 1.67 -22.97
C LEU A 256 -24.26 2.62 -22.71
N ASP A 257 -24.09 3.57 -21.80
CA ASP A 257 -25.11 4.55 -21.41
C ASP A 257 -25.47 5.52 -22.56
N ASN A 258 -24.67 5.54 -23.64
CA ASN A 258 -24.95 6.30 -24.84
C ASN A 258 -25.67 5.50 -25.94
N MET A 259 -25.88 4.19 -25.76
CA MET A 259 -26.45 3.34 -26.81
C MET A 259 -27.91 3.66 -27.10
N ASP A 260 -28.75 3.74 -26.07
CA ASP A 260 -30.18 4.04 -26.22
C ASP A 260 -30.39 5.39 -26.91
N TYR A 261 -29.75 6.43 -26.39
CA TYR A 261 -29.70 7.77 -26.99
C TYR A 261 -29.44 7.76 -28.49
N ARG A 262 -28.38 7.07 -28.94
CA ARG A 262 -28.00 7.06 -30.36
C ARG A 262 -29.02 6.35 -31.21
N ILE A 263 -29.58 5.25 -30.72
CA ILE A 263 -30.64 4.52 -31.42
C ILE A 263 -31.88 5.41 -31.55
N LYS A 264 -32.30 6.09 -30.48
CA LYS A 264 -33.40 7.06 -30.51
C LYS A 264 -33.15 8.21 -31.46
N ASP A 265 -31.95 8.78 -31.47
CA ASP A 265 -31.57 9.85 -32.37
C ASP A 265 -31.63 9.39 -33.85
N VAL A 266 -31.11 8.20 -34.17
CA VAL A 266 -31.22 7.61 -35.51
C VAL A 266 -32.68 7.41 -35.91
N ILE A 267 -33.51 6.85 -35.02
CA ILE A 267 -34.94 6.63 -35.27
C ILE A 267 -35.67 7.95 -35.53
N LEU A 268 -35.44 8.97 -34.70
CA LEU A 268 -36.03 10.29 -34.87
C LEU A 268 -35.62 10.93 -36.20
N ASN A 269 -34.33 10.87 -36.54
CA ASN A 269 -33.83 11.39 -37.82
C ASN A 269 -34.37 10.61 -39.02
N ILE A 270 -34.66 9.30 -38.90
CA ILE A 270 -35.37 8.52 -39.93
C ILE A 270 -36.79 9.05 -40.13
N ARG A 271 -37.49 9.41 -39.05
CA ARG A 271 -38.82 10.05 -39.16
C ARG A 271 -38.73 11.38 -39.90
N PHE A 272 -37.76 12.23 -39.56
CA PHE A 272 -37.53 13.49 -40.28
C PHE A 272 -37.14 13.28 -41.74
N TYR A 273 -36.31 12.29 -42.02
CA TYR A 273 -35.90 11.93 -43.37
C TYR A 273 -37.11 11.53 -44.23
N GLY A 274 -38.03 10.72 -43.68
CA GLY A 274 -39.27 10.37 -44.37
C GLY A 274 -40.12 11.60 -44.72
N PHE A 275 -40.22 12.57 -43.81
CA PHE A 275 -40.92 13.83 -44.09
C PHE A 275 -40.20 14.73 -45.09
N ALA A 276 -38.87 14.80 -45.03
CA ALA A 276 -38.04 15.53 -45.97
C ALA A 276 -38.20 15.00 -47.41
N ILE A 277 -38.25 13.67 -47.55
CA ILE A 277 -38.53 13.01 -48.84
C ILE A 277 -39.92 13.40 -49.35
N MET A 278 -40.94 13.34 -48.49
CA MET A 278 -42.31 13.68 -48.86
C MET A 278 -42.47 15.18 -49.22
N SER A 279 -41.72 16.08 -48.57
CA SER A 279 -41.70 17.52 -48.90
C SER A 279 -40.86 17.84 -50.13
N LYS A 280 -40.05 16.89 -50.61
CA LYS A 280 -39.13 17.03 -51.75
C LYS A 280 -38.06 18.10 -51.53
N ASP A 281 -37.69 18.33 -50.26
CA ASP A 281 -36.66 19.29 -49.88
C ASP A 281 -35.28 18.61 -49.89
N LEU A 282 -34.54 18.75 -50.99
CA LEU A 282 -33.25 18.09 -51.18
C LEU A 282 -32.21 18.47 -50.11
N GLU A 283 -32.21 19.73 -49.65
CA GLU A 283 -31.26 20.18 -48.62
C GLU A 283 -31.58 19.53 -47.28
N PHE A 284 -32.86 19.48 -46.93
CA PHE A 284 -33.29 18.81 -45.71
C PHE A 284 -33.09 17.29 -45.77
N ILE A 285 -33.35 16.66 -46.91
CA ILE A 285 -33.07 15.22 -47.15
C ILE A 285 -31.60 14.93 -46.90
N GLU A 286 -30.68 15.67 -47.52
CA GLU A 286 -29.24 15.42 -47.40
C GLU A 286 -28.72 15.68 -45.97
N THR A 287 -29.27 16.69 -45.30
CA THR A 287 -28.96 16.98 -43.90
C THR A 287 -29.33 15.81 -42.99
N GLN A 288 -30.55 15.29 -43.11
CA GLN A 288 -31.01 14.14 -42.32
C GLN A 288 -30.26 12.85 -42.69
N ARG A 289 -30.01 12.61 -43.97
CA ARG A 289 -29.19 11.48 -44.46
C ARG A 289 -27.80 11.47 -43.82
N THR A 290 -27.16 12.64 -43.74
CA THR A 290 -25.84 12.79 -43.13
C THR A 290 -25.89 12.48 -41.64
N LYS A 291 -26.89 12.99 -40.91
CA LYS A 291 -27.09 12.69 -39.48
C LYS A 291 -27.28 11.18 -39.24
N ILE A 292 -28.16 10.54 -40.01
CA ILE A 292 -28.41 9.09 -39.94
C ILE A 292 -27.14 8.29 -40.22
N LYS A 293 -26.41 8.63 -41.30
CA LYS A 293 -25.18 7.93 -41.69
C LYS A 293 -24.10 8.02 -40.61
N ASN A 294 -23.91 9.20 -40.01
CA ASN A 294 -22.97 9.37 -38.91
C ASN A 294 -23.36 8.52 -37.69
N GLY A 295 -24.66 8.45 -37.37
CA GLY A 295 -25.18 7.59 -36.30
C GLY A 295 -24.91 6.11 -36.55
N ILE A 296 -25.22 5.61 -37.76
CA ILE A 296 -24.99 4.21 -38.13
C ILE A 296 -23.50 3.85 -38.15
N ASN A 297 -22.64 4.70 -38.72
CA ASN A 297 -21.20 4.45 -38.71
C ASN A 297 -20.67 4.30 -37.28
N TYR A 298 -21.17 5.13 -36.34
CA TYR A 298 -20.79 5.01 -34.93
C TYR A 298 -21.29 3.70 -34.30
N MET A 299 -22.55 3.31 -34.56
CA MET A 299 -23.10 2.04 -34.08
C MET A 299 -22.32 0.83 -34.63
N GLU A 300 -21.88 0.88 -35.88
CA GLU A 300 -21.06 -0.17 -36.50
C GLU A 300 -19.64 -0.24 -35.92
N GLU A 301 -18.98 0.91 -35.76
CA GLU A 301 -17.58 0.99 -35.32
C GLU A 301 -17.39 0.78 -33.82
N VAL A 302 -18.38 1.19 -33.00
CA VAL A 302 -18.27 1.19 -31.53
C VAL A 302 -19.20 0.15 -30.90
N TYR A 303 -20.49 0.16 -31.23
CA TYR A 303 -21.48 -0.64 -30.52
C TYR A 303 -21.52 -2.11 -30.94
N LEU A 304 -21.42 -2.43 -32.23
CA LEU A 304 -21.36 -3.83 -32.66
C LEU A 304 -20.18 -4.59 -32.04
N PRO A 305 -18.93 -4.06 -32.04
CA PRO A 305 -17.82 -4.70 -31.34
C PRO A 305 -18.05 -4.83 -29.83
N LEU A 306 -18.71 -3.85 -29.22
CA LEU A 306 -19.02 -3.85 -27.79
C LEU A 306 -20.07 -4.91 -27.42
N LEU A 307 -21.08 -5.10 -28.26
CA LEU A 307 -22.15 -6.09 -28.08
C LEU A 307 -21.77 -7.50 -28.53
N GLN A 308 -20.74 -7.65 -29.38
CA GLN A 308 -20.34 -8.94 -29.95
C GLN A 308 -20.04 -10.03 -28.90
N PRO A 309 -19.36 -9.76 -27.77
CA PRO A 309 -19.18 -10.75 -26.70
C PRO A 309 -20.49 -11.28 -26.11
N HIS A 310 -21.56 -10.50 -26.23
CA HIS A 310 -22.89 -10.77 -25.69
C HIS A 310 -23.88 -11.31 -26.73
N SER A 311 -23.43 -11.65 -27.94
CA SER A 311 -24.31 -12.13 -29.03
C SER A 311 -25.08 -13.42 -28.73
N ASN A 312 -24.63 -14.19 -27.73
CA ASN A 312 -25.26 -15.45 -27.30
C ASN A 312 -26.22 -15.28 -26.11
N GLU A 313 -26.45 -14.05 -25.65
CA GLU A 313 -27.42 -13.77 -24.60
C GLU A 313 -28.85 -14.03 -25.07
N PRO A 314 -29.76 -14.44 -24.16
CA PRO A 314 -31.15 -14.67 -24.52
C PRO A 314 -31.78 -13.40 -25.08
N ALA A 315 -32.71 -13.58 -26.02
CA ALA A 315 -33.50 -12.47 -26.53
C ALA A 315 -34.29 -11.79 -25.40
N SER A 316 -34.48 -10.48 -25.53
CA SER A 316 -35.30 -9.67 -24.63
C SER A 316 -36.75 -10.19 -24.60
N GLU A 317 -37.44 -9.99 -23.48
CA GLU A 317 -38.88 -10.25 -23.38
C GLU A 317 -39.71 -9.22 -24.16
N THR A 318 -39.08 -8.11 -24.55
CA THR A 318 -39.70 -7.06 -25.35
C THR A 318 -39.88 -7.51 -26.78
N ARG A 319 -41.14 -7.43 -27.23
CA ARG A 319 -41.53 -7.74 -28.61
C ARG A 319 -41.14 -6.63 -29.57
N VAL A 320 -40.53 -6.97 -30.69
CA VAL A 320 -40.29 -6.08 -31.83
C VAL A 320 -41.23 -6.45 -32.97
N ILE A 321 -41.90 -5.46 -33.55
CA ILE A 321 -42.78 -5.68 -34.71
C ILE A 321 -42.00 -5.46 -36.00
N VAL A 322 -41.81 -6.54 -36.76
CA VAL A 322 -41.10 -6.54 -38.04
C VAL A 322 -42.13 -6.60 -39.17
N PHE A 323 -42.03 -5.67 -40.11
CA PHE A 323 -42.81 -5.71 -41.35
C PHE A 323 -41.97 -6.29 -42.49
N GLY A 324 -42.54 -7.20 -43.25
CA GLY A 324 -41.96 -7.77 -44.47
C GLY A 324 -42.82 -7.51 -45.69
N GLU A 325 -42.20 -7.53 -46.87
CA GLU A 325 -42.88 -7.40 -48.15
C GLU A 325 -43.35 -8.78 -48.65
N GLN A 326 -44.66 -9.02 -48.77
CA GLN A 326 -45.13 -10.21 -49.52
C GLN A 326 -45.11 -9.92 -51.01
N THR A 327 -44.19 -10.57 -51.70
CA THR A 327 -43.94 -10.45 -53.14
C THR A 327 -45.11 -10.86 -54.05
N ILE A 328 -46.26 -11.29 -53.51
CA ILE A 328 -47.37 -11.86 -54.28
C ILE A 328 -48.67 -11.01 -54.18
N THR A 329 -48.88 -10.28 -53.09
CA THR A 329 -50.16 -9.59 -52.80
C THR A 329 -50.04 -8.09 -52.52
N ASN A 330 -48.84 -7.51 -52.46
CA ASN A 330 -48.59 -6.15 -51.94
C ASN A 330 -49.12 -5.94 -50.50
N GLU A 331 -49.40 -7.02 -49.75
CA GLU A 331 -49.78 -6.95 -48.35
C GLU A 331 -48.52 -7.02 -47.47
N THR A 332 -48.42 -6.16 -46.46
CA THR A 332 -47.31 -6.18 -45.50
C THR A 332 -47.52 -7.32 -44.51
N GLU A 333 -46.63 -8.32 -44.51
CA GLU A 333 -46.64 -9.35 -43.47
C GLU A 333 -46.10 -8.74 -42.17
N THR A 334 -46.87 -8.86 -41.09
CA THR A 334 -46.45 -8.38 -39.77
C THR A 334 -46.01 -9.57 -38.93
N ARG A 335 -44.75 -9.57 -38.49
CA ARG A 335 -44.17 -10.60 -37.63
C ARG A 335 -43.77 -9.99 -36.29
N ILE A 336 -43.89 -10.79 -35.23
CA ILE A 336 -43.37 -10.43 -33.92
C ILE A 336 -42.08 -11.23 -33.73
N GLU A 337 -40.98 -10.51 -33.54
CA GLU A 337 -39.67 -11.08 -33.30
C GLU A 337 -39.15 -10.58 -31.95
N TYR A 338 -38.29 -11.39 -31.32
CA TYR A 338 -37.61 -11.06 -30.08
C TYR A 338 -36.12 -11.09 -30.39
N PHE A 339 -35.43 -10.02 -30.04
CA PHE A 339 -34.01 -9.85 -30.32
C PHE A 339 -33.25 -9.63 -29.01
N ASN A 340 -31.99 -10.05 -28.97
CA ASN A 340 -31.04 -9.43 -28.03
C ASN A 340 -30.52 -8.11 -28.62
N SER A 341 -29.81 -7.31 -27.81
CA SER A 341 -29.26 -6.01 -28.26
C SER A 341 -28.34 -6.11 -29.47
N PHE A 342 -27.51 -7.17 -29.56
CA PHE A 342 -26.60 -7.39 -30.69
C PHE A 342 -27.38 -7.61 -31.98
N GLU A 343 -28.31 -8.57 -31.98
CA GLU A 343 -29.17 -8.90 -33.11
C GLU A 343 -30.01 -7.69 -33.54
N LEU A 344 -30.59 -6.98 -32.56
CA LEU A 344 -31.39 -5.79 -32.84
C LEU A 344 -30.55 -4.70 -33.50
N THR A 345 -29.37 -4.42 -32.96
CA THR A 345 -28.46 -3.39 -33.49
C THR A 345 -28.03 -3.72 -34.92
N GLU A 346 -27.66 -4.98 -35.20
CA GLU A 346 -27.32 -5.44 -36.55
C GLU A 346 -28.50 -5.28 -37.53
N LYS A 347 -29.71 -5.64 -37.09
CA LYS A 347 -30.93 -5.49 -37.91
C LYS A 347 -31.29 -4.04 -38.16
N VAL A 348 -31.20 -3.18 -37.15
CA VAL A 348 -31.42 -1.74 -37.29
C VAL A 348 -30.44 -1.18 -38.33
N ILE A 349 -29.15 -1.47 -38.20
CA ILE A 349 -28.13 -1.02 -39.17
C ILE A 349 -28.49 -1.44 -40.60
N MET A 350 -28.85 -2.72 -40.81
CA MET A 350 -29.27 -3.24 -42.11
C MET A 350 -30.51 -2.52 -42.67
N TRP A 351 -31.52 -2.29 -41.83
CA TRP A 351 -32.74 -1.58 -42.23
C TRP A 351 -32.46 -0.12 -42.56
N VAL A 352 -31.57 0.54 -41.82
CA VAL A 352 -31.20 1.93 -42.08
C VAL A 352 -30.42 2.06 -43.38
N HIS A 353 -29.47 1.16 -43.67
CA HIS A 353 -28.76 1.14 -44.96
C HIS A 353 -29.73 1.09 -46.13
N THR A 354 -30.80 0.29 -46.02
CA THR A 354 -31.85 0.19 -47.05
C THR A 354 -32.59 1.53 -47.27
N ILE A 355 -32.71 2.36 -46.24
CA ILE A 355 -33.34 3.69 -46.32
C ILE A 355 -32.40 4.72 -46.96
N ILE A 356 -31.12 4.70 -46.62
CA ILE A 356 -30.15 5.74 -47.01
C ILE A 356 -29.38 5.43 -48.31
N GLU A 357 -29.45 4.19 -48.80
CA GLU A 357 -28.79 3.77 -50.05
C GLU A 357 -29.35 4.49 -51.29
N PRO A 358 -30.69 4.60 -51.49
CA PRO A 358 -31.23 5.37 -52.60
C PRO A 358 -30.83 6.84 -52.52
N THR A 359 -30.56 7.46 -53.67
CA THR A 359 -30.17 8.87 -53.74
C THR A 359 -31.36 9.80 -53.40
N PRO A 360 -31.11 11.03 -52.91
CA PRO A 360 -32.18 12.03 -52.71
C PRO A 360 -33.07 12.20 -53.94
N GLU A 361 -32.47 12.20 -55.14
CA GLU A 361 -33.17 12.34 -56.41
C GLU A 361 -34.07 11.13 -56.71
N GLU A 362 -33.59 9.91 -56.46
CA GLU A 362 -34.39 8.68 -56.61
C GLU A 362 -35.59 8.67 -55.67
N TRP A 363 -35.42 9.09 -54.43
CA TRP A 363 -36.53 9.20 -53.46
C TRP A 363 -37.58 10.21 -53.92
N VAL A 364 -37.15 11.37 -54.41
CA VAL A 364 -38.05 12.40 -54.95
C VAL A 364 -38.78 11.90 -56.20
N GLU A 365 -38.12 11.13 -57.07
CA GLU A 365 -38.74 10.51 -58.24
C GLU A 365 -39.83 9.50 -57.84
N ARG A 366 -39.57 8.65 -56.85
CA ARG A 366 -40.56 7.70 -56.31
C ARG A 366 -41.80 8.40 -55.77
N VAL A 367 -41.63 9.48 -55.01
CA VAL A 367 -42.74 10.30 -54.51
C VAL A 367 -43.49 10.97 -55.68
N ASN A 368 -42.79 11.46 -56.71
CA ASN A 368 -43.42 12.01 -57.91
C ASN A 368 -44.24 10.96 -58.68
N ASN A 369 -43.83 9.70 -58.63
CA ASN A 369 -44.55 8.56 -59.20
C ASN A 369 -45.74 8.09 -58.34
N GLY A 370 -46.00 8.76 -57.21
CA GLY A 370 -47.15 8.50 -56.33
C GLY A 370 -46.88 7.55 -55.16
N GLU A 371 -45.62 7.19 -54.91
CA GLU A 371 -45.25 6.38 -53.73
C GLU A 371 -45.37 7.22 -52.44
N ASN A 372 -46.01 6.65 -51.42
CA ASN A 372 -46.04 7.25 -50.08
C ASN A 372 -44.98 6.57 -49.20
N VAL A 373 -43.85 7.25 -49.03
CA VAL A 373 -42.67 6.73 -48.32
C VAL A 373 -42.97 6.42 -46.85
N LEU A 374 -43.88 7.18 -46.21
CA LEU A 374 -44.28 6.93 -44.82
C LEU A 374 -45.08 5.63 -44.66
N LYS A 375 -45.68 5.12 -45.73
CA LYS A 375 -46.37 3.81 -45.75
C LYS A 375 -45.45 2.65 -46.10
N SER A 376 -44.21 2.92 -46.52
CA SER A 376 -43.21 1.87 -46.75
C SER A 376 -42.99 1.07 -45.47
N PHE A 377 -42.84 -0.25 -45.62
CA PHE A 377 -42.78 -1.17 -44.48
C PHE A 377 -41.64 -0.84 -43.52
N ILE A 378 -40.50 -0.33 -44.01
CA ILE A 378 -39.33 0.01 -43.16
C ILE A 378 -39.58 1.28 -42.35
N PHE A 379 -40.10 2.35 -42.98
CA PHE A 379 -40.44 3.59 -42.26
C PHE A 379 -41.52 3.34 -41.21
N LYS A 380 -42.51 2.51 -41.54
CA LYS A 380 -43.55 2.05 -40.61
C LYS A 380 -42.99 1.17 -39.48
N MET A 381 -41.96 0.37 -39.75
CA MET A 381 -41.27 -0.42 -38.72
C MET A 381 -40.59 0.47 -37.68
N PHE A 382 -39.82 1.47 -38.11
CA PHE A 382 -39.19 2.42 -37.21
C PHE A 382 -40.21 3.25 -36.42
N ALA A 383 -41.28 3.70 -37.09
CA ALA A 383 -42.41 4.41 -36.48
C ALA A 383 -43.06 3.70 -35.29
N ILE A 384 -43.33 2.40 -35.47
CA ILE A 384 -44.12 1.63 -34.51
C ILE A 384 -43.23 1.14 -33.36
N ASN A 385 -41.97 0.83 -33.63
CA ASN A 385 -41.04 0.40 -32.59
C ASN A 385 -40.41 1.56 -31.82
N SER A 386 -40.52 2.81 -32.31
CA SER A 386 -40.16 4.03 -31.57
C SER A 386 -41.07 4.32 -30.38
N GLU A 387 -42.16 3.57 -30.20
CA GLU A 387 -43.04 3.62 -29.01
C GLU A 387 -42.36 3.14 -27.71
N GLY A 388 -41.08 2.74 -27.78
CA GLY A 388 -40.30 2.22 -26.65
C GLY A 388 -39.77 0.80 -26.89
N ARG A 389 -40.14 0.10 -27.96
CA ARG A 389 -39.75 -1.31 -28.13
C ARG A 389 -38.28 -1.50 -28.46
N PHE A 390 -37.71 -0.63 -29.32
CA PHE A 390 -36.28 -0.68 -29.59
C PHE A 390 -35.46 -0.25 -28.36
N ASP A 391 -35.95 0.79 -27.67
CA ASP A 391 -35.39 1.31 -26.42
C ASP A 391 -35.36 0.24 -25.33
N ASP A 392 -36.51 -0.37 -25.02
CA ASP A 392 -36.64 -1.38 -23.97
C ASP A 392 -35.68 -2.57 -24.17
N VAL A 393 -35.49 -3.05 -25.41
CA VAL A 393 -34.52 -4.14 -25.70
C VAL A 393 -33.07 -3.71 -25.40
N ILE A 394 -32.71 -2.48 -25.73
CA ILE A 394 -31.37 -1.93 -25.53
C ILE A 394 -31.16 -1.63 -24.04
N CYS A 395 -32.12 -0.98 -23.37
CA CYS A 395 -32.09 -0.69 -21.94
C CYS A 395 -32.00 -1.97 -21.10
N GLU A 396 -32.80 -3.01 -21.40
CA GLU A 396 -32.71 -4.30 -20.71
C GLU A 396 -31.31 -4.91 -20.84
N SER A 397 -30.70 -4.81 -22.03
CA SER A 397 -29.35 -5.32 -22.26
C SER A 397 -28.29 -4.49 -21.53
N VAL A 398 -28.38 -3.16 -21.60
CA VAL A 398 -27.47 -2.23 -20.91
C VAL A 398 -27.53 -2.46 -19.39
N ASP A 399 -28.73 -2.66 -18.83
CA ASP A 399 -28.91 -2.98 -17.42
C ASP A 399 -28.24 -4.31 -17.04
N ILE A 400 -28.43 -5.37 -17.85
CA ILE A 400 -27.77 -6.66 -17.65
C ILE A 400 -26.23 -6.50 -17.70
N PHE A 401 -25.70 -5.74 -18.66
CA PHE A 401 -24.26 -5.51 -18.79
C PHE A 401 -23.71 -4.72 -17.61
N TYR A 402 -24.41 -3.67 -17.20
CA TYR A 402 -24.06 -2.85 -16.04
C TYR A 402 -24.03 -3.69 -14.76
N GLU A 403 -25.05 -4.52 -14.52
CA GLU A 403 -25.12 -5.41 -13.36
C GLU A 403 -24.02 -6.49 -13.39
N ASN A 404 -23.72 -7.06 -14.56
CA ASN A 404 -22.68 -8.06 -14.71
C ASN A 404 -21.28 -7.51 -14.42
N GLU A 405 -20.98 -6.30 -14.92
CA GLU A 405 -19.70 -5.64 -14.72
C GLU A 405 -19.52 -5.18 -13.26
N ILE A 406 -20.53 -4.55 -12.66
CA ILE A 406 -20.50 -4.20 -11.23
C ILE A 406 -20.42 -5.46 -10.37
N GLY A 407 -21.17 -6.51 -10.71
CA GLY A 407 -21.14 -7.80 -10.03
C GLY A 407 -19.77 -8.50 -10.14
N SER A 408 -19.02 -8.26 -11.22
CA SER A 408 -17.64 -8.69 -11.36
C SER A 408 -16.71 -7.93 -10.41
N SER A 409 -16.85 -6.60 -10.35
CA SER A 409 -16.11 -5.75 -9.41
C SER A 409 -16.34 -6.14 -7.94
N ASP A 410 -17.60 -6.44 -7.58
CA ASP A 410 -17.99 -6.93 -6.25
C ASP A 410 -17.30 -8.25 -5.86
N LYS A 411 -17.16 -9.17 -6.81
CA LYS A 411 -16.42 -10.43 -6.60
C LYS A 411 -14.96 -10.14 -6.33
N GLU A 412 -14.38 -9.20 -7.07
CA GLU A 412 -13.00 -8.81 -6.86
C GLU A 412 -12.80 -8.21 -5.46
N MET A 413 -13.73 -7.37 -5.03
CA MET A 413 -13.69 -6.74 -3.71
C MET A 413 -13.82 -7.75 -2.56
N LYS A 414 -14.67 -8.78 -2.72
CA LYS A 414 -14.77 -9.90 -1.77
C LYS A 414 -13.45 -10.64 -1.58
N ILE A 415 -12.66 -10.80 -2.64
CA ILE A 415 -11.33 -11.41 -2.56
C ILE A 415 -10.39 -10.54 -1.71
N LEU A 416 -10.43 -9.21 -1.88
CA LEU A 416 -9.65 -8.28 -1.06
C LEU A 416 -10.04 -8.34 0.43
N TYR A 417 -11.33 -8.47 0.74
CA TYR A 417 -11.81 -8.67 2.12
C TYR A 417 -11.30 -9.97 2.74
N ILE A 418 -11.33 -11.08 1.99
CA ILE A 418 -10.81 -12.38 2.46
C ILE A 418 -9.30 -12.29 2.72
N LEU A 419 -8.55 -11.69 1.80
CA LEU A 419 -7.09 -11.52 1.93
C LEU A 419 -6.74 -10.66 3.14
N SER A 420 -7.39 -9.51 3.31
CA SER A 420 -7.15 -8.61 4.45
C SER A 420 -7.54 -9.24 5.78
N GLY A 421 -8.67 -9.95 5.85
CA GLY A 421 -9.08 -10.73 7.02
C GLY A 421 -8.06 -11.81 7.39
N SER A 422 -7.51 -12.51 6.39
CA SER A 422 -6.47 -13.52 6.60
C SER A 422 -5.18 -12.90 7.17
N MET A 423 -4.78 -11.73 6.70
CA MET A 423 -3.61 -11.01 7.22
C MET A 423 -3.80 -10.57 8.68
N ILE A 424 -5.00 -10.08 9.03
CA ILE A 424 -5.34 -9.72 10.41
C ILE A 424 -5.23 -10.95 11.32
N LEU A 425 -5.77 -12.10 10.87
CA LEU A 425 -5.67 -13.35 11.61
C LEU A 425 -4.21 -13.78 11.81
N ILE A 426 -3.38 -13.72 10.77
CA ILE A 426 -1.94 -14.06 10.85
C ILE A 426 -1.22 -13.09 11.81
N SER A 427 -1.53 -11.79 11.76
CA SER A 427 -0.99 -10.81 12.72
C SER A 427 -1.34 -11.16 14.16
N LEU A 428 -2.58 -11.57 14.45
CA LEU A 428 -2.97 -12.03 15.78
C LEU A 428 -2.21 -13.29 16.20
N LEU A 429 -2.02 -14.25 15.28
CA LEU A 429 -1.28 -15.48 15.53
C LEU A 429 0.21 -15.24 15.84
N ILE A 430 0.85 -14.23 15.25
CA ILE A 430 2.24 -13.83 15.59
C ILE A 430 2.36 -13.55 17.09
N ASN A 431 1.37 -12.89 17.68
CA ASN A 431 1.37 -12.57 19.10
C ASN A 431 0.99 -13.79 19.96
N ILE A 432 -0.09 -14.51 19.61
CA ILE A 432 -0.62 -15.65 20.38
C ILE A 432 0.32 -16.86 20.35
N MET A 433 0.89 -17.21 19.20
CA MET A 433 1.74 -18.40 19.03
C MET A 433 3.24 -18.07 19.10
N GLY A 434 3.62 -16.81 18.91
CA GLY A 434 5.01 -16.36 18.88
C GLY A 434 5.43 -15.61 20.13
N ILE A 435 5.07 -14.33 20.21
CA ILE A 435 5.58 -13.39 21.22
C ILE A 435 5.15 -13.78 22.65
N ILE A 436 3.87 -14.12 22.86
CA ILE A 436 3.36 -14.50 24.18
C ILE A 436 4.01 -15.80 24.69
N PRO A 437 4.08 -16.90 23.90
CA PRO A 437 4.77 -18.11 24.32
C PRO A 437 6.25 -17.90 24.59
N LEU A 438 6.93 -17.05 23.80
CA LEU A 438 8.32 -16.69 24.02
C LEU A 438 8.52 -16.02 25.39
N TYR A 439 7.68 -15.04 25.70
CA TYR A 439 7.73 -14.34 26.98
C TYR A 439 7.39 -15.27 28.16
N ARG A 440 6.35 -16.11 28.00
CA ARG A 440 5.95 -17.09 29.03
C ARG A 440 7.04 -18.11 29.27
N TYR A 441 7.72 -18.58 28.21
CA TYR A 441 8.83 -19.50 28.32
C TYR A 441 10.01 -18.88 29.09
N SER A 442 10.44 -17.67 28.69
CA SER A 442 11.51 -16.94 29.37
C SER A 442 11.19 -16.71 30.86
N LYS A 443 9.97 -16.26 31.16
CA LYS A 443 9.54 -15.99 32.53
C LYS A 443 9.38 -17.26 33.39
N ASN A 444 8.92 -18.37 32.79
CA ASN A 444 8.86 -19.64 33.49
C ASN A 444 10.26 -20.14 33.83
N LEU A 445 11.22 -20.01 32.90
CA LEU A 445 12.61 -20.37 33.12
C LEU A 445 13.23 -19.50 34.23
N GLU A 446 12.97 -18.19 34.21
CA GLU A 446 13.32 -17.26 35.29
C GLU A 446 12.77 -17.69 36.64
N ASN A 447 11.46 -17.92 36.74
CA ASN A 447 10.81 -18.34 37.98
C ASN A 447 11.34 -19.68 38.49
N ASN A 448 11.60 -20.64 37.61
CA ASN A 448 12.11 -21.95 37.99
C ASN A 448 13.55 -21.86 38.49
N ILE A 449 14.41 -21.06 37.85
CA ILE A 449 15.77 -20.80 38.32
C ILE A 449 15.74 -20.06 39.68
N LEU A 450 14.87 -19.06 39.83
CA LEU A 450 14.69 -18.37 41.12
C LEU A 450 14.17 -19.31 42.22
N ARG A 451 13.36 -20.32 41.89
CA ARG A 451 12.96 -21.38 42.82
C ARG A 451 14.13 -22.29 43.19
N LEU A 452 15.01 -22.63 42.23
CA LEU A 452 16.21 -23.39 42.53
C LEU A 452 17.08 -22.67 43.55
N PHE A 453 17.32 -21.36 43.37
CA PHE A 453 18.05 -20.51 44.31
C PHE A 453 17.49 -20.54 45.75
N LYS A 454 16.23 -20.94 45.97
CA LYS A 454 15.65 -21.13 47.31
C LYS A 454 16.27 -22.28 48.10
N TYR A 455 16.81 -23.29 47.42
CA TYR A 455 17.41 -24.46 48.06
C TYR A 455 18.87 -24.24 48.48
N LEU A 456 19.47 -23.09 48.14
CA LEU A 456 20.80 -22.73 48.64
C LEU A 456 20.73 -22.42 50.13
N LEU A 457 21.67 -22.99 50.89
CA LEU A 457 21.83 -22.69 52.31
C LEU A 457 22.19 -21.21 52.49
N ASN A 458 21.64 -20.56 53.51
CA ASN A 458 21.95 -19.15 53.81
C ASN A 458 23.45 -18.90 54.04
N SER A 459 24.18 -19.92 54.52
CA SER A 459 25.64 -19.90 54.63
C SER A 459 26.32 -19.84 53.26
N SER A 460 25.91 -20.69 52.31
CA SER A 460 26.46 -20.64 50.95
C SER A 460 26.17 -19.32 50.23
N LEU A 461 25.04 -18.67 50.52
CA LEU A 461 24.72 -17.34 50.01
C LEU A 461 25.56 -16.24 50.69
N SER A 462 25.86 -16.35 52.00
CA SER A 462 26.79 -15.40 52.64
C SER A 462 28.21 -15.55 52.10
N ASP A 463 28.66 -16.78 51.85
CA ASP A 463 30.02 -17.04 51.33
C ASP A 463 30.18 -16.51 49.90
N LEU A 464 29.11 -16.59 49.08
CA LEU A 464 29.07 -15.96 47.76
C LEU A 464 29.10 -14.43 47.86
N ILE A 465 28.32 -13.83 48.77
CA ILE A 465 28.30 -12.38 48.98
C ILE A 465 29.66 -11.88 49.46
N SER A 466 30.27 -12.57 50.44
CA SER A 466 31.59 -12.20 50.98
C SER A 466 32.66 -12.33 49.90
N ARG A 467 32.63 -13.39 49.07
CA ARG A 467 33.58 -13.52 47.95
C ARG A 467 33.53 -12.33 46.99
N PHE A 468 32.34 -11.79 46.71
CA PHE A 468 32.23 -10.58 45.88
C PHE A 468 32.66 -9.31 46.62
N GLU A 469 32.49 -9.23 47.94
CA GLU A 469 33.05 -8.15 48.78
C GLU A 469 34.58 -8.20 48.77
N ASP A 470 35.18 -9.35 49.03
CA ASP A 470 36.62 -9.57 49.00
C ASP A 470 37.22 -9.23 47.62
N GLY A 471 36.50 -9.55 46.53
CA GLY A 471 36.89 -9.17 45.17
C GLY A 471 36.85 -7.66 44.92
N ILE A 472 35.84 -6.96 45.44
CA ILE A 472 35.76 -5.50 45.37
C ILE A 472 36.91 -4.87 46.18
N ASP A 473 37.14 -5.36 47.40
CA ASP A 473 38.17 -4.85 48.29
C ASP A 473 39.57 -5.07 47.69
N SER A 474 39.84 -6.26 47.13
CA SER A 474 41.09 -6.57 46.43
C SER A 474 41.35 -5.65 45.24
N ILE A 475 40.35 -5.39 44.39
CA ILE A 475 40.51 -4.48 43.24
C ILE A 475 40.72 -3.04 43.72
N THR A 476 40.01 -2.63 44.78
CA THR A 476 40.10 -1.28 45.35
C THR A 476 41.46 -1.04 46.00
N GLU A 477 42.03 -2.05 46.67
CA GLU A 477 43.36 -2.00 47.28
C GLU A 477 44.48 -1.91 46.23
N ILE A 478 44.34 -2.59 45.07
CA ILE A 478 45.36 -2.58 44.02
C ILE A 478 45.41 -1.24 43.27
N TYR A 479 44.29 -0.52 43.11
CA TYR A 479 44.21 0.68 42.26
C TYR A 479 43.76 1.97 42.97
N ASP A 480 43.53 1.94 44.28
CA ASP A 480 43.24 3.10 45.14
C ASP A 480 42.11 4.00 44.58
N ILE A 481 40.97 3.38 44.24
CA ILE A 481 39.84 4.04 43.56
C ILE A 481 38.76 4.47 44.56
N ILE A 482 38.39 5.76 44.55
CA ILE A 482 37.28 6.31 45.35
C ILE A 482 35.95 6.12 44.60
N LEU A 483 35.05 5.30 45.17
CA LEU A 483 33.80 4.79 44.57
C LEU A 483 32.59 5.73 44.69
N GLU A 484 32.74 7.05 44.55
CA GLU A 484 31.62 7.98 44.79
C GLU A 484 30.77 8.32 43.55
N GLU A 485 31.27 8.19 42.31
CA GLU A 485 30.60 8.78 41.12
C GLU A 485 29.54 7.90 40.41
N LYS A 486 29.50 6.57 40.58
CA LYS A 486 28.54 5.69 39.83
C LYS A 486 27.36 5.13 40.65
N ARG A 487 27.01 5.75 41.79
CA ARG A 487 25.81 5.41 42.60
C ARG A 487 24.50 5.49 41.80
N ASP A 488 24.48 6.25 40.71
CA ASP A 488 23.34 6.41 39.80
C ASP A 488 22.92 5.15 39.03
N TYR A 489 23.86 4.25 38.69
CA TYR A 489 23.52 2.98 38.01
C TYR A 489 22.71 2.04 38.92
N LEU A 490 23.02 2.05 40.22
CA LEU A 490 22.33 1.25 41.23
C LEU A 490 20.98 1.84 41.63
N ASN A 491 20.83 3.17 41.60
CA ASN A 491 19.56 3.89 41.80
C ASN A 491 18.59 3.70 40.62
N LYS A 492 19.11 3.53 39.40
CA LYS A 492 18.32 3.16 38.22
C LYS A 492 17.61 1.80 38.37
N LEU A 493 18.20 0.84 39.09
CA LEU A 493 17.60 -0.49 39.32
C LEU A 493 16.39 -0.48 40.28
N SER A 494 16.28 0.52 41.16
CA SER A 494 15.18 0.64 42.14
C SER A 494 14.08 1.62 41.71
N ASN A 495 14.39 2.61 40.85
CA ASN A 495 13.41 3.57 40.34
C ASN A 495 12.98 3.23 38.90
N GLU A 496 11.87 2.51 38.76
CA GLU A 496 11.12 2.44 37.51
C GLU A 496 9.89 3.34 37.58
N ASN A 497 9.78 4.28 36.64
CA ASN A 497 8.51 4.90 36.30
C ASN A 497 7.54 3.77 35.87
N GLY A 498 6.37 3.67 36.49
CA GLY A 498 5.38 2.60 36.21
C GLY A 498 5.03 2.45 34.72
N ILE A 499 5.19 3.53 33.94
CA ILE A 499 5.02 3.60 32.48
C ILE A 499 5.94 2.62 31.74
N ILE A 500 7.21 2.50 32.15
CA ILE A 500 8.19 1.61 31.51
C ILE A 500 7.75 0.15 31.66
N LYS A 501 7.27 -0.21 32.86
CA LYS A 501 6.79 -1.57 33.18
C LYS A 501 5.54 -1.96 32.40
N ILE A 502 4.66 -0.99 32.13
CA ILE A 502 3.50 -1.16 31.25
C ILE A 502 3.96 -1.34 29.80
N PHE A 503 4.93 -0.53 29.33
CA PHE A 503 5.47 -0.62 27.98
C PHE A 503 6.01 -2.03 27.67
N TYR A 504 6.81 -2.62 28.56
CA TYR A 504 7.32 -4.00 28.38
C TYR A 504 6.21 -5.06 28.28
N LYS A 505 5.08 -4.88 28.97
CA LYS A 505 3.91 -5.77 28.85
C LYS A 505 3.12 -5.56 27.56
N ILE A 506 3.12 -4.35 27.01
CA ILE A 506 2.31 -3.97 25.84
C ILE A 506 3.09 -4.12 24.50
N ARG A 507 4.41 -4.32 24.52
CA ARG A 507 5.26 -4.46 23.30
C ARG A 507 4.70 -5.40 22.23
N GLY A 508 4.18 -6.56 22.61
CA GLY A 508 3.57 -7.50 21.64
C GLY A 508 2.29 -6.96 21.00
N TYR A 509 1.49 -6.21 21.76
CA TYR A 509 0.29 -5.54 21.23
C TYR A 509 0.65 -4.37 20.30
N ILE A 510 1.73 -3.64 20.57
CA ILE A 510 2.22 -2.58 19.67
C ILE A 510 2.56 -3.15 18.30
N VAL A 511 3.24 -4.31 18.24
CA VAL A 511 3.54 -5.01 16.98
C VAL A 511 2.26 -5.34 16.21
N ASN A 512 1.24 -5.86 16.89
CA ASN A 512 -0.05 -6.15 16.25
C ASN A 512 -0.77 -4.89 15.78
N ILE A 513 -0.78 -3.82 16.58
CA ILE A 513 -1.39 -2.55 16.18
C ILE A 513 -0.72 -2.04 14.90
N LEU A 514 0.62 -2.06 14.83
CA LEU A 514 1.36 -1.63 13.63
C LEU A 514 0.99 -2.47 12.40
N LEU A 515 0.89 -3.79 12.54
CA LEU A 515 0.51 -4.69 11.44
C LEU A 515 -0.95 -4.49 11.01
N ILE A 516 -1.87 -4.32 11.96
CA ILE A 516 -3.28 -4.06 11.66
C ILE A 516 -3.44 -2.69 10.99
N THR A 517 -2.77 -1.65 11.50
CA THR A 517 -2.76 -0.33 10.88
C THR A 517 -2.20 -0.38 9.46
N MET A 518 -1.15 -1.14 9.21
CA MET A 518 -0.62 -1.38 7.86
C MET A 518 -1.67 -2.01 6.92
N ILE A 519 -2.46 -2.98 7.40
CA ILE A 519 -3.52 -3.61 6.58
C ILE A 519 -4.66 -2.63 6.32
N ILE A 520 -5.13 -1.93 7.36
CA ILE A 520 -6.24 -0.97 7.26
C ILE A 520 -5.87 0.19 6.32
N THR A 521 -4.66 0.72 6.44
CA THR A 521 -4.19 1.83 5.59
C THR A 521 -4.14 1.45 4.11
N LEU A 522 -3.86 0.19 3.77
CA LEU A 522 -3.92 -0.30 2.39
C LEU A 522 -5.36 -0.43 1.88
N VAL A 523 -6.24 -1.04 2.67
CA VAL A 523 -7.57 -1.47 2.23
C VAL A 523 -8.60 -0.34 2.27
N TYR A 524 -8.53 0.54 3.27
CA TYR A 524 -9.51 1.60 3.47
C TYR A 524 -9.68 2.52 2.25
N PRO A 525 -8.61 3.05 1.63
CA PRO A 525 -8.73 3.91 0.46
C PRO A 525 -9.32 3.21 -0.76
N ILE A 526 -9.11 1.90 -0.90
CA ILE A 526 -9.73 1.09 -1.96
C ILE A 526 -11.25 1.07 -1.74
N ILE A 527 -11.70 0.72 -0.52
CA ILE A 527 -13.13 0.66 -0.16
C ILE A 527 -13.81 2.01 -0.38
N THR A 528 -13.19 3.11 0.08
CA THR A 528 -13.81 4.43 -0.05
C THR A 528 -13.93 4.86 -1.50
N THR A 529 -12.91 4.57 -2.32
CA THR A 529 -12.90 4.90 -3.75
C THR A 529 -13.94 4.06 -4.51
N ASP A 530 -14.03 2.78 -4.20
CA ASP A 530 -15.00 1.84 -4.77
C ASP A 530 -16.44 2.32 -4.57
N SER A 531 -16.81 2.62 -3.31
CA SER A 531 -18.13 3.15 -2.99
C SER A 531 -18.41 4.51 -3.63
N GLU A 532 -17.40 5.37 -3.75
CA GLU A 532 -17.53 6.69 -4.38
C GLU A 532 -17.78 6.55 -5.89
N ILE A 533 -17.01 5.70 -6.58
CA ILE A 533 -17.16 5.46 -8.02
C ILE A 533 -18.53 4.87 -8.33
N LEU A 534 -18.97 3.84 -7.60
CA LEU A 534 -20.27 3.21 -7.85
C LEU A 534 -21.43 4.20 -7.66
N THR A 535 -21.38 5.01 -6.59
CA THR A 535 -22.40 6.05 -6.36
C THR A 535 -22.39 7.09 -7.47
N ASN A 536 -21.21 7.49 -7.94
CA ASN A 536 -21.11 8.46 -9.02
C ASN A 536 -21.53 7.87 -10.38
N LEU A 537 -21.27 6.59 -10.66
CA LEU A 537 -21.71 5.93 -11.88
C LEU A 537 -23.23 5.84 -11.96
N GLU A 538 -23.90 5.45 -10.87
CA GLU A 538 -25.36 5.42 -10.79
C GLU A 538 -25.95 6.83 -10.97
N TYR A 539 -25.33 7.85 -10.38
CA TYR A 539 -25.70 9.23 -10.60
C TYR A 539 -25.51 9.67 -12.07
N ASN A 540 -24.39 9.32 -12.69
CA ASN A 540 -24.09 9.67 -14.08
C ASN A 540 -25.10 9.06 -15.04
N LYS A 541 -25.50 7.80 -14.80
CA LYS A 541 -26.53 7.11 -15.58
C LYS A 541 -27.86 7.87 -15.54
N GLU A 542 -28.32 8.26 -14.35
CA GLU A 542 -29.56 9.05 -14.19
C GLU A 542 -29.47 10.46 -14.80
N VAL A 543 -28.30 11.10 -14.74
CA VAL A 543 -28.03 12.34 -15.48
C VAL A 543 -28.15 12.11 -16.99
N GLY A 544 -27.62 10.97 -17.44
CA GLY A 544 -27.64 10.45 -18.80
C GLY A 544 -29.04 10.40 -19.40
N GLU A 545 -30.00 9.85 -18.65
CA GLU A 545 -31.39 9.69 -19.08
C GLU A 545 -32.07 10.99 -19.53
N ARG A 546 -31.51 12.17 -19.18
CA ARG A 546 -32.03 13.45 -19.67
C ARG A 546 -32.06 13.51 -21.19
N LYS A 547 -31.01 13.03 -21.88
CA LYS A 547 -30.94 13.07 -23.34
C LYS A 547 -32.03 12.19 -23.97
N ASP A 548 -32.27 11.02 -23.39
CA ASP A 548 -33.27 10.06 -23.85
C ASP A 548 -34.69 10.61 -23.64
N LYS A 549 -34.95 11.18 -22.46
CA LYS A 549 -36.23 11.81 -22.14
C LYS A 549 -36.51 13.05 -23.00
N ILE A 550 -35.50 13.82 -23.36
CA ILE A 550 -35.64 14.95 -24.30
C ILE A 550 -36.00 14.45 -25.71
N LEU A 551 -35.34 13.40 -26.20
CA LEU A 551 -35.64 12.79 -27.50
C LEU A 551 -37.04 12.18 -27.53
N ASP A 552 -37.41 11.44 -26.49
CA ASP A 552 -38.75 10.87 -26.34
C ASP A 552 -39.81 11.98 -26.35
N MET A 553 -39.59 13.04 -25.58
CA MET A 553 -40.50 14.18 -25.53
C MET A 553 -40.66 14.83 -26.92
N ASN A 554 -39.58 15.00 -27.68
CA ASN A 554 -39.66 15.55 -29.03
C ASN A 554 -40.41 14.60 -29.98
N THR A 555 -40.08 13.30 -29.93
CA THR A 555 -40.72 12.26 -30.75
C THR A 555 -42.23 12.21 -30.50
N PHE A 556 -42.66 12.14 -29.24
CA PHE A 556 -44.09 12.11 -28.92
C PHE A 556 -44.79 13.46 -29.13
N SER A 557 -44.06 14.58 -29.09
CA SER A 557 -44.59 15.89 -29.50
C SER A 557 -44.89 15.93 -31.00
N LEU A 558 -44.00 15.36 -31.82
CA LEU A 558 -44.23 15.19 -33.25
C LEU A 558 -45.47 14.32 -33.52
N GLU A 559 -45.53 13.12 -32.93
CA GLU A 559 -46.66 12.19 -33.13
C GLU A 559 -48.00 12.76 -32.64
N THR A 560 -47.98 13.51 -31.53
CA THR A 560 -49.17 14.20 -30.99
C THR A 560 -49.74 15.23 -31.97
N LEU A 561 -48.88 15.97 -32.68
CA LEU A 561 -49.31 16.99 -33.64
C LEU A 561 -49.71 16.39 -35.00
N LEU A 562 -49.07 15.29 -35.39
CA LEU A 562 -49.39 14.57 -36.62
C LEU A 562 -50.72 13.82 -36.53
N GLN A 563 -51.00 13.22 -35.36
CA GLN A 563 -52.14 12.36 -35.10
C GLN A 563 -52.27 11.26 -36.17
N ASP A 564 -51.23 10.42 -36.32
CA ASP A 564 -51.24 9.32 -37.29
C ASP A 564 -52.27 8.25 -36.89
N PRO A 565 -53.37 8.07 -37.67
CA PRO A 565 -54.34 7.01 -37.38
C PRO A 565 -53.78 5.61 -37.65
N GLY A 566 -52.68 5.49 -38.39
CA GLY A 566 -52.03 4.22 -38.71
C GLY A 566 -51.17 3.64 -37.59
N ASN A 567 -50.74 4.48 -36.63
CA ASN A 567 -49.82 4.08 -35.57
C ASN A 567 -50.48 3.99 -34.19
N GLY A 568 -51.62 4.64 -33.94
CA GLY A 568 -52.22 4.63 -32.60
C GLY A 568 -53.69 5.02 -32.56
N VAL A 569 -54.36 4.60 -31.47
CA VAL A 569 -55.73 5.03 -31.16
C VAL A 569 -55.71 6.52 -30.74
N PRO A 570 -56.74 7.32 -31.04
CA PRO A 570 -56.79 8.72 -30.62
C PRO A 570 -56.54 8.89 -29.11
N GLY A 571 -55.61 9.78 -28.72
CA GLY A 571 -55.24 10.04 -27.33
C GLY A 571 -54.01 9.27 -26.82
N THR A 572 -53.51 8.27 -27.57
CA THR A 572 -52.33 7.49 -27.15
C THR A 572 -51.08 8.37 -27.08
N TRP A 573 -50.80 9.14 -28.13
CA TRP A 573 -49.58 9.94 -28.24
C TRP A 573 -49.52 11.07 -27.21
N GLU A 574 -50.66 11.70 -26.93
CA GLU A 574 -50.78 12.73 -25.91
C GLU A 574 -50.52 12.15 -24.50
N THR A 575 -50.99 10.92 -24.26
CA THR A 575 -50.76 10.23 -22.98
C THR A 575 -49.29 9.88 -22.82
N LEU A 576 -48.64 9.39 -23.87
CA LEU A 576 -47.20 9.10 -23.88
C LEU A 576 -46.37 10.37 -23.71
N LEU A 577 -46.71 11.44 -24.44
CA LEU A 577 -46.06 12.74 -24.31
C LEU A 577 -46.20 13.29 -22.89
N PHE A 578 -47.42 13.27 -22.33
CA PHE A 578 -47.65 13.73 -20.95
C PHE A 578 -46.82 12.94 -19.94
N LYS A 579 -46.73 11.62 -20.10
CA LYS A 579 -45.89 10.75 -19.26
C LYS A 579 -44.42 11.17 -19.37
N LYS A 580 -43.87 11.29 -20.58
CA LYS A 580 -42.46 11.61 -20.80
C LYS A 580 -42.08 13.02 -20.34
N VAL A 581 -42.97 14.01 -20.51
CA VAL A 581 -42.82 15.35 -19.93
C VAL A 581 -42.73 15.28 -18.41
N LYS A 582 -43.61 14.50 -17.75
CA LYS A 582 -43.57 14.33 -16.30
C LYS A 582 -42.34 13.57 -15.82
N ASP A 583 -41.88 12.58 -16.58
CA ASP A 583 -40.68 11.82 -16.26
C ASP A 583 -39.43 12.73 -16.30
N LEU A 584 -39.32 13.63 -17.29
CA LEU A 584 -38.24 14.62 -17.39
C LEU A 584 -38.30 15.66 -16.27
N GLU A 585 -39.49 16.21 -15.98
CA GLU A 585 -39.71 17.17 -14.88
C GLU A 585 -39.33 16.55 -13.52
N ASN A 586 -39.76 15.30 -13.27
CA ASN A 586 -39.43 14.60 -12.04
C ASN A 586 -37.92 14.34 -11.90
N LEU A 587 -37.26 13.99 -13.01
CA LEU A 587 -35.80 13.80 -13.02
C LEU A 587 -35.07 15.12 -12.69
N GLN A 588 -35.47 16.23 -13.31
CA GLN A 588 -34.92 17.57 -13.00
C GLN A 588 -35.08 17.91 -11.51
N VAL A 589 -36.26 17.70 -10.94
CA VAL A 589 -36.50 17.94 -9.51
C VAL A 589 -35.61 17.07 -8.62
N LYS A 590 -35.39 15.79 -8.97
CA LYS A 590 -34.49 14.91 -8.22
C LYS A 590 -33.04 15.41 -8.26
N LEU A 591 -32.57 15.85 -9.42
CA LEU A 591 -31.22 16.40 -9.62
C LEU A 591 -31.00 17.69 -8.84
N TYR A 592 -31.95 18.63 -8.90
CA TYR A 592 -31.92 19.86 -8.12
C TYR A 592 -31.92 19.59 -6.61
N GLN A 593 -32.67 18.59 -6.15
CA GLN A 593 -32.81 18.31 -4.72
C GLN A 593 -31.67 17.43 -4.16
N GLY A 594 -30.81 16.87 -5.01
CA GLY A 594 -29.77 15.92 -4.59
C GLY A 594 -30.38 14.62 -4.04
N LYS A 595 -31.45 14.13 -4.65
CA LYS A 595 -32.15 12.90 -4.22
C LYS A 595 -31.56 11.62 -4.82
N LEU A 596 -30.55 11.75 -5.68
CA LEU A 596 -29.88 10.65 -6.41
C LEU A 596 -28.55 10.26 -5.75
N GLY A 597 -28.48 10.24 -4.41
CA GLY A 597 -27.28 9.81 -3.68
C GLY A 597 -26.15 10.85 -3.57
N LEU A 598 -26.05 11.80 -4.50
CA LEU A 598 -25.08 12.90 -4.46
C LEU A 598 -25.67 14.24 -4.02
N ALA A 599 -24.80 15.21 -3.75
CA ALA A 599 -25.22 16.58 -3.48
C ALA A 599 -26.00 17.15 -4.68
N SER A 600 -26.89 18.11 -4.42
CA SER A 600 -27.55 18.88 -5.49
C SER A 600 -26.53 19.38 -6.52
N GLU A 601 -26.90 19.34 -7.80
CA GLU A 601 -26.12 19.87 -8.91
C GLU A 601 -25.64 21.30 -8.68
N THR A 602 -26.46 22.13 -8.03
CA THR A 602 -26.13 23.53 -7.66
C THR A 602 -24.93 23.66 -6.71
N LYS A 603 -24.49 22.56 -6.07
CA LYS A 603 -23.34 22.50 -5.17
C LYS A 603 -22.10 21.89 -5.85
N MET A 604 -22.24 21.35 -7.06
CA MET A 604 -21.16 20.69 -7.80
C MET A 604 -20.36 21.71 -8.60
N ARG A 605 -19.35 22.32 -7.97
CA ARG A 605 -18.57 23.42 -8.58
C ARG A 605 -17.93 23.12 -9.93
N TYR A 606 -17.61 21.86 -10.19
CA TYR A 606 -17.03 21.44 -11.47
C TYR A 606 -18.05 21.45 -12.63
N LEU A 607 -19.35 21.63 -12.33
CA LEU A 607 -20.43 21.81 -13.30
C LEU A 607 -20.87 23.28 -13.46
N ASP A 608 -20.27 24.22 -12.70
CA ASP A 608 -20.69 25.63 -12.69
C ASP A 608 -20.69 26.26 -14.10
N ASP A 609 -19.75 25.86 -14.96
CA ASP A 609 -19.64 26.35 -16.34
C ASP A 609 -20.86 25.96 -17.19
N TYR A 610 -21.55 24.87 -16.84
CA TYR A 610 -22.72 24.37 -17.57
C TYR A 610 -24.04 24.74 -16.90
N LEU A 611 -24.07 24.77 -15.58
CA LEU A 611 -25.31 24.98 -14.82
C LEU A 611 -25.55 26.43 -14.40
N ILE A 612 -24.52 27.22 -14.13
CA ILE A 612 -24.67 28.54 -13.47
C ILE A 612 -24.15 29.68 -14.35
N LYS A 613 -22.96 29.51 -14.94
CA LYS A 613 -22.33 30.60 -15.70
C LYS A 613 -23.06 30.83 -17.02
N PHE A 614 -23.37 32.09 -17.30
CA PHE A 614 -23.89 32.49 -18.59
C PHE A 614 -22.78 32.39 -19.64
N GLY A 615 -22.99 31.57 -20.66
CA GLY A 615 -22.00 31.34 -21.73
C GLY A 615 -22.42 30.24 -22.69
N CYS A 616 -21.82 30.20 -23.87
CA CYS A 616 -22.08 29.15 -24.85
C CYS A 616 -21.59 27.79 -24.32
N LYS A 617 -22.46 26.77 -24.34
CA LYS A 617 -22.15 25.44 -23.78
C LYS A 617 -21.45 24.51 -24.78
N LEU A 618 -21.63 24.78 -26.07
CA LEU A 618 -20.95 24.09 -27.17
C LEU A 618 -19.54 24.68 -27.38
N ASN A 619 -19.37 25.47 -28.44
CA ASN A 619 -18.19 26.24 -28.80
C ASN A 619 -18.65 27.67 -29.16
N GLU A 620 -17.85 28.70 -28.83
CA GLU A 620 -18.22 30.11 -29.10
C GLU A 620 -18.62 30.34 -30.56
N THR A 621 -17.87 29.78 -31.50
CA THR A 621 -18.16 29.85 -32.94
C THR A 621 -19.48 29.18 -33.34
N ALA A 622 -19.88 28.13 -32.62
CA ALA A 622 -21.16 27.46 -32.86
C ALA A 622 -22.33 28.35 -32.43
N CYS A 623 -22.23 29.00 -31.26
CA CYS A 623 -23.26 29.91 -30.77
C CYS A 623 -23.36 31.22 -31.56
N ASP A 624 -22.24 31.71 -32.10
CA ASP A 624 -22.22 32.93 -32.90
C ASP A 624 -22.96 32.77 -34.24
N ASN A 625 -22.92 31.57 -34.81
CA ASN A 625 -23.52 31.23 -36.10
C ASN A 625 -25.00 30.81 -36.01
N ILE A 626 -25.62 30.86 -34.81
CA ILE A 626 -27.01 30.45 -34.65
C ILE A 626 -27.95 31.51 -35.22
N GLU A 627 -28.86 31.07 -36.09
CA GLU A 627 -29.95 31.88 -36.61
C GLU A 627 -31.06 32.01 -35.57
N GLU A 628 -31.25 33.24 -35.06
CA GLU A 628 -32.26 33.53 -34.04
C GLU A 628 -33.67 33.58 -34.64
N ASP A 629 -34.64 33.06 -33.91
CA ASP A 629 -36.05 33.09 -34.26
C ASP A 629 -36.86 33.62 -33.08
N TYR A 630 -37.04 34.94 -33.07
CA TYR A 630 -37.74 35.68 -32.02
C TYR A 630 -39.21 35.27 -31.88
N ASN A 631 -39.84 34.74 -32.94
CA ASN A 631 -41.26 34.39 -32.92
C ASN A 631 -41.55 33.16 -32.05
N ILE A 632 -40.56 32.28 -31.90
CA ILE A 632 -40.66 31.05 -31.11
C ILE A 632 -39.80 31.09 -29.85
N GLY A 633 -39.14 32.23 -29.57
CA GLY A 633 -38.27 32.40 -28.40
C GLY A 633 -36.87 31.76 -28.52
N TYR A 634 -36.49 31.26 -29.70
CA TYR A 634 -35.17 30.67 -29.93
C TYR A 634 -34.14 31.80 -30.15
N THR A 635 -33.44 32.19 -29.09
CA THR A 635 -32.56 33.36 -29.06
C THR A 635 -31.20 33.01 -28.46
N LYS A 636 -30.14 33.75 -28.80
CA LYS A 636 -28.82 33.58 -28.19
C LYS A 636 -28.85 33.78 -26.67
N SER A 637 -29.71 34.68 -26.18
CA SER A 637 -29.92 34.89 -24.73
C SER A 637 -30.46 33.66 -24.00
N LEU A 638 -31.26 32.83 -24.68
CA LEU A 638 -31.73 31.57 -24.11
C LEU A 638 -30.60 30.53 -24.08
N LEU A 639 -29.80 30.46 -25.13
CA LEU A 639 -28.75 29.45 -25.26
C LEU A 639 -27.61 29.65 -24.26
N ILE A 640 -27.38 30.89 -23.80
CA ILE A 640 -26.39 31.16 -22.75
C ILE A 640 -26.87 30.79 -21.34
N LEU A 641 -28.14 30.39 -21.15
CA LEU A 641 -28.65 29.94 -19.85
C LEU A 641 -27.99 28.62 -19.42
N GLY A 642 -28.19 28.25 -18.15
CA GLY A 642 -27.82 26.92 -17.67
C GLY A 642 -28.66 25.84 -18.36
N ILE A 643 -28.10 24.62 -18.42
CA ILE A 643 -28.78 23.45 -19.03
C ILE A 643 -30.15 23.23 -18.38
N ASN A 644 -30.21 23.41 -17.07
CA ASN A 644 -31.40 23.12 -16.29
C ASN A 644 -32.56 24.06 -16.63
N GLU A 645 -32.28 25.36 -16.79
CA GLU A 645 -33.28 26.33 -17.28
C GLU A 645 -33.73 26.01 -18.71
N ILE A 646 -32.81 25.57 -19.58
CA ILE A 646 -33.14 25.17 -20.94
C ILE A 646 -34.07 23.94 -20.95
N VAL A 647 -33.82 22.97 -20.07
CA VAL A 647 -34.69 21.79 -19.95
C VAL A 647 -36.07 22.17 -19.39
N ASP A 648 -36.14 23.11 -18.44
CA ASP A 648 -37.42 23.60 -17.90
C ASP A 648 -38.27 24.29 -19.00
N GLU A 649 -37.64 25.04 -19.91
CA GLU A 649 -38.31 25.61 -21.09
C GLU A 649 -38.79 24.52 -22.06
N LEU A 650 -38.01 23.45 -22.28
CA LEU A 650 -38.40 22.30 -23.09
C LEU A 650 -39.61 21.56 -22.49
N VAL A 651 -39.64 21.35 -21.17
CA VAL A 651 -40.76 20.76 -20.43
C VAL A 651 -42.02 21.63 -20.54
N THR A 652 -41.86 22.95 -20.45
CA THR A 652 -42.96 23.92 -20.62
C THR A 652 -43.53 23.87 -22.03
N SER A 653 -42.67 23.74 -23.04
CA SER A 653 -43.07 23.57 -24.43
C SER A 653 -43.85 22.26 -24.64
N GLY A 654 -43.35 21.13 -24.13
CA GLY A 654 -44.04 19.84 -24.24
C GLY A 654 -45.40 19.83 -23.55
N THR A 655 -45.49 20.44 -22.37
CA THR A 655 -46.76 20.64 -21.64
C THR A 655 -47.75 21.47 -22.46
N SER A 656 -47.27 22.50 -23.17
CA SER A 656 -48.10 23.35 -24.01
C SER A 656 -48.67 22.57 -25.20
N ILE A 657 -47.88 21.70 -25.83
CA ILE A 657 -48.34 20.82 -26.92
C ILE A 657 -49.44 19.87 -26.42
N VAL A 658 -49.24 19.21 -25.28
CA VAL A 658 -50.26 18.34 -24.66
C VAL A 658 -51.58 19.10 -24.43
N ASN A 659 -51.50 20.31 -23.90
CA ASN A 659 -52.69 21.13 -23.62
C ASN A 659 -53.38 21.62 -24.90
N MET A 660 -52.63 21.86 -25.98
CA MET A 660 -53.15 22.29 -27.27
C MET A 660 -53.86 21.19 -28.05
N ALA A 661 -53.40 19.94 -27.93
CA ALA A 661 -53.96 18.78 -28.64
C ALA A 661 -55.45 18.50 -28.33
N LYS A 662 -56.00 19.03 -27.22
CA LYS A 662 -57.45 19.07 -26.88
C LYS A 662 -58.25 17.77 -27.16
N ILE A 663 -57.82 16.65 -26.55
CA ILE A 663 -58.49 15.33 -26.61
C ILE A 663 -59.99 15.37 -26.25
N ARG A 664 -60.42 16.33 -25.42
CA ARG A 664 -61.81 16.38 -24.93
C ARG A 664 -62.86 16.60 -26.04
N ASN A 665 -62.45 17.07 -27.22
CA ASN A 665 -63.38 17.47 -28.29
C ASN A 665 -63.49 16.49 -29.48
N TYR A 666 -62.59 15.50 -29.62
CA TYR A 666 -62.47 14.68 -30.85
C TYR A 666 -62.98 13.23 -30.74
N LYS A 667 -63.73 12.86 -29.69
CA LYS A 667 -64.43 11.56 -29.60
C LYS A 667 -65.68 11.48 -30.49
N LYS A 668 -65.54 11.62 -31.80
CA LYS A 668 -66.56 11.15 -32.75
C LYS A 668 -65.87 10.27 -33.78
N ASP A 669 -66.36 9.02 -33.89
CA ASP A 669 -65.81 7.93 -34.72
C ASP A 669 -65.73 8.23 -36.24
N TYR A 670 -66.16 9.42 -36.70
CA TYR A 670 -66.27 9.79 -38.10
C TYR A 670 -65.04 10.50 -38.70
N ASP A 671 -64.14 11.05 -37.88
CA ASP A 671 -62.98 11.83 -38.36
C ASP A 671 -61.73 10.96 -38.67
N ASN A 672 -61.78 9.65 -38.40
CA ASN A 672 -60.63 8.74 -38.48
C ASN A 672 -60.41 8.06 -39.84
N VAL A 673 -61.32 8.20 -40.82
CA VAL A 673 -61.32 7.28 -41.97
C VAL A 673 -60.52 7.79 -43.19
N ASN A 674 -60.22 9.08 -43.31
CA ASN A 674 -59.59 9.64 -44.53
C ASN A 674 -58.39 10.60 -44.31
N ASN A 675 -57.82 10.67 -43.10
CA ASN A 675 -56.70 11.57 -42.83
C ASN A 675 -55.35 10.90 -43.14
N GLU A 676 -55.01 10.76 -44.42
CA GLU A 676 -53.64 10.41 -44.81
C GLU A 676 -52.67 11.50 -44.36
N ILE A 677 -51.52 11.10 -43.82
CA ILE A 677 -50.43 12.03 -43.51
C ILE A 677 -49.83 12.52 -44.81
N THR A 678 -49.85 13.84 -44.98
CA THR A 678 -49.20 14.54 -46.10
C THR A 678 -48.05 15.39 -45.60
N ALA A 679 -47.09 15.70 -46.47
CA ALA A 679 -46.02 16.66 -46.17
C ALA A 679 -46.57 18.01 -45.72
N GLU A 680 -47.66 18.48 -46.34
CA GLU A 680 -48.34 19.73 -45.96
C GLU A 680 -48.86 19.69 -44.52
N LYS A 681 -49.44 18.57 -44.08
CA LYS A 681 -49.90 18.40 -42.69
C LYS A 681 -48.73 18.47 -41.71
N PHE A 682 -47.60 17.84 -42.03
CA PHE A 682 -46.38 17.95 -41.22
C PHE A 682 -45.85 19.40 -41.17
N MET A 683 -45.72 20.07 -42.32
CA MET A 683 -45.24 21.45 -42.38
C MET A 683 -46.15 22.40 -41.57
N ASN A 684 -47.46 22.28 -41.72
CA ASN A 684 -48.42 23.18 -41.08
C ASN A 684 -48.65 22.87 -39.60
N ASN A 685 -48.79 21.60 -39.22
CA ASN A 685 -49.15 21.24 -37.85
C ASN A 685 -47.93 21.10 -36.92
N CYS A 686 -46.79 20.67 -37.45
CA CYS A 686 -45.58 20.46 -36.66
C CYS A 686 -44.65 21.68 -36.77
N LEU A 687 -44.11 21.96 -37.96
CA LEU A 687 -43.19 23.08 -38.13
C LEU A 687 -43.87 24.45 -38.05
N GLY A 688 -45.18 24.52 -38.31
CA GLY A 688 -46.00 25.71 -38.06
C GLY A 688 -46.41 25.89 -36.59
N ASN A 689 -46.18 24.90 -35.72
CA ASN A 689 -46.43 25.03 -34.29
C ASN A 689 -45.20 25.63 -33.59
N PRO A 690 -45.32 26.79 -32.92
CA PRO A 690 -44.17 27.49 -32.33
C PRO A 690 -43.48 26.68 -31.23
N TYR A 691 -44.23 25.87 -30.46
CA TYR A 691 -43.69 25.06 -29.36
C TYR A 691 -42.86 23.89 -29.89
N TYR A 692 -43.36 23.21 -30.92
CA TYR A 692 -42.63 22.10 -31.54
C TYR A 692 -41.41 22.60 -32.31
N LEU A 693 -41.56 23.67 -33.10
CA LEU A 693 -40.43 24.27 -33.83
C LEU A 693 -39.32 24.72 -32.86
N PHE A 694 -39.70 25.27 -31.70
CA PHE A 694 -38.76 25.56 -30.62
C PHE A 694 -38.04 24.30 -30.12
N GLN A 695 -38.77 23.24 -29.76
CA GLN A 695 -38.15 21.98 -29.32
C GLN A 695 -37.20 21.40 -30.38
N PHE A 696 -37.63 21.38 -31.65
CA PHE A 696 -36.86 20.89 -32.77
C PHE A 696 -35.53 21.63 -32.95
N LYS A 697 -35.56 22.98 -33.01
CA LYS A 697 -34.32 23.80 -33.09
C LYS A 697 -33.44 23.66 -31.86
N MET A 698 -34.03 23.42 -30.68
CA MET A 698 -33.28 23.25 -29.45
C MET A 698 -32.54 21.90 -29.36
N LEU A 699 -32.97 20.85 -30.06
CA LEU A 699 -32.33 19.52 -30.01
C LEU A 699 -30.84 19.58 -30.37
N ASP A 700 -30.51 20.27 -31.47
CA ASP A 700 -29.13 20.42 -31.96
C ASP A 700 -28.22 21.15 -30.95
N TYR A 701 -28.80 21.90 -30.01
CA TYR A 701 -28.06 22.57 -28.94
C TYR A 701 -28.01 21.76 -27.65
N ILE A 702 -29.16 21.27 -27.18
CA ILE A 702 -29.27 20.67 -25.84
C ILE A 702 -28.64 19.29 -25.78
N LEU A 703 -28.77 18.46 -26.82
CA LEU A 703 -28.25 17.08 -26.79
C LEU A 703 -26.72 17.05 -26.71
N PRO A 704 -25.95 17.77 -27.57
CA PRO A 704 -24.50 17.76 -27.43
C PRO A 704 -24.02 18.45 -26.15
N THR A 705 -24.81 19.38 -25.61
CA THR A 705 -24.53 20.02 -24.33
C THR A 705 -24.68 19.05 -23.16
N VAL A 706 -25.73 18.22 -23.15
CA VAL A 706 -25.95 17.18 -22.14
C VAL A 706 -24.89 16.09 -22.24
N LEU A 707 -24.52 15.65 -23.46
CA LEU A 707 -23.40 14.70 -23.65
C LEU A 707 -22.07 15.25 -23.11
N LYS A 708 -21.80 16.55 -23.29
CA LYS A 708 -20.59 17.18 -22.76
C LYS A 708 -20.62 17.28 -21.23
N LEU A 709 -21.78 17.50 -20.63
CA LEU A 709 -21.98 17.47 -19.18
C LEU A 709 -21.69 16.07 -18.62
N GLU A 710 -22.21 15.02 -19.26
CA GLU A 710 -21.95 13.63 -18.92
C GLU A 710 -20.46 13.28 -19.03
N GLY A 711 -19.80 13.66 -20.13
CA GLY A 711 -18.37 13.42 -20.31
C GLY A 711 -17.53 14.03 -19.16
N ILE A 712 -17.90 15.22 -18.68
CA ILE A 712 -17.25 15.84 -17.50
C ILE A 712 -17.45 15.01 -16.23
N LEU A 713 -18.63 14.40 -16.07
CA LEU A 713 -18.92 13.53 -14.92
C LEU A 713 -18.14 12.22 -14.98
N TYR A 714 -18.00 11.59 -16.16
CA TYR A 714 -17.14 10.41 -16.32
C TYR A 714 -15.66 10.74 -16.16
N ASP A 715 -15.18 11.85 -16.74
CA ASP A 715 -13.82 12.34 -16.56
C ASP A 715 -13.51 12.59 -15.07
N LYS A 716 -14.47 13.11 -14.32
CA LYS A 716 -14.32 13.30 -12.88
C LYS A 716 -14.09 11.98 -12.15
N ASN A 717 -14.82 10.92 -12.52
CA ASN A 717 -14.62 9.57 -11.96
C ASN A 717 -13.25 8.99 -12.34
N VAL A 718 -12.83 9.18 -13.61
CA VAL A 718 -11.50 8.79 -14.09
C VAL A 718 -10.40 9.48 -13.28
N ASP A 719 -10.56 10.78 -13.00
CA ASP A 719 -9.60 11.55 -12.21
C ASP A 719 -9.58 11.12 -10.74
N THR A 720 -10.71 10.75 -10.16
CA THR A 720 -10.78 10.15 -8.82
C THR A 720 -10.01 8.82 -8.79
N VAL A 721 -10.18 7.94 -9.78
CA VAL A 721 -9.41 6.68 -9.89
C VAL A 721 -7.91 6.95 -9.99
N LYS A 722 -7.49 7.87 -10.88
CA LYS A 722 -6.07 8.23 -11.05
C LYS A 722 -5.47 8.80 -9.77
N SER A 723 -6.21 9.65 -9.06
CA SER A 723 -5.81 10.21 -7.77
C SER A 723 -5.62 9.10 -6.73
N THR A 724 -6.55 8.14 -6.65
CA THR A 724 -6.43 6.99 -5.75
C THR A 724 -5.23 6.12 -6.10
N LEU A 725 -4.98 5.83 -7.39
CA LEU A 725 -3.79 5.08 -7.82
C LEU A 725 -2.49 5.78 -7.42
N PHE A 726 -2.43 7.11 -7.53
CA PHE A 726 -1.28 7.88 -7.08
C PHE A 726 -1.12 7.85 -5.55
N ASN A 727 -2.22 8.01 -4.81
CA ASN A 727 -2.23 7.92 -3.35
C ASN A 727 -1.82 6.52 -2.85
N MET A 728 -2.18 5.46 -3.56
CA MET A 728 -1.76 4.09 -3.23
C MET A 728 -0.24 3.95 -3.18
N ILE A 729 0.52 4.65 -4.04
CA ILE A 729 1.99 4.60 -4.02
C ILE A 729 2.53 5.07 -2.66
N TYR A 730 2.00 6.17 -2.13
CA TYR A 730 2.38 6.68 -0.80
C TYR A 730 1.94 5.75 0.32
N ILE A 731 0.74 5.17 0.21
CA ILE A 731 0.21 4.21 1.18
C ILE A 731 1.05 2.93 1.22
N ILE A 732 1.49 2.42 0.06
CA ILE A 732 2.37 1.26 -0.06
C ILE A 732 3.71 1.58 0.60
N ALA A 733 4.30 2.74 0.33
CA ALA A 733 5.56 3.15 0.97
C ALA A 733 5.42 3.23 2.49
N LEU A 734 4.32 3.83 3.00
CA LEU A 734 4.02 3.89 4.43
C LEU A 734 3.84 2.48 5.03
N GLY A 735 3.12 1.60 4.34
CA GLY A 735 2.91 0.22 4.77
C GLY A 735 4.20 -0.58 4.86
N ILE A 736 5.12 -0.41 3.90
CA ILE A 736 6.47 -1.01 3.95
C ILE A 736 7.25 -0.49 5.16
N ILE A 737 7.20 0.82 5.44
CA ILE A 737 7.86 1.40 6.62
C ILE A 737 7.30 0.80 7.91
N LEU A 738 5.97 0.71 8.04
CA LEU A 738 5.30 0.09 9.20
C LEU A 738 5.70 -1.38 9.36
N TYR A 739 5.77 -2.13 8.26
CA TYR A 739 6.23 -3.52 8.24
C TYR A 739 7.67 -3.66 8.75
N ILE A 740 8.58 -2.81 8.25
CA ILE A 740 10.00 -2.82 8.65
C ILE A 740 10.14 -2.48 10.15
N ILE A 741 9.44 -1.45 10.63
CA ILE A 741 9.46 -1.07 12.06
C ILE A 741 8.93 -2.22 12.91
N SER A 742 7.82 -2.85 12.53
CA SER A 742 7.24 -4.00 13.22
C SER A 742 8.20 -5.20 13.27
N SER A 743 8.90 -5.46 12.17
CA SER A 743 9.91 -6.51 12.05
C SER A 743 11.12 -6.25 12.94
N ILE A 744 11.64 -5.02 12.95
CA ILE A 744 12.77 -4.60 13.81
C ILE A 744 12.40 -4.71 15.29
N LEU A 745 11.20 -4.28 15.68
CA LEU A 745 10.72 -4.38 17.05
C LEU A 745 10.63 -5.84 17.49
N THR A 746 10.06 -6.70 16.64
CA THR A 746 9.97 -8.13 16.89
C THR A 746 11.35 -8.77 17.02
N TYR A 747 12.28 -8.45 16.11
CA TYR A 747 13.66 -8.92 16.18
C TYR A 747 14.34 -8.51 17.49
N LYS A 748 14.18 -7.26 17.92
CA LYS A 748 14.72 -6.77 19.21
C LYS A 748 14.12 -7.52 20.40
N ILE A 749 12.83 -7.85 20.39
CA ILE A 749 12.17 -8.65 21.44
C ILE A 749 12.76 -10.07 21.50
N VAL A 750 12.91 -10.72 20.34
CA VAL A 750 13.51 -12.06 20.24
C VAL A 750 14.96 -12.05 20.72
N GLN A 751 15.74 -11.03 20.36
CA GLN A 751 17.14 -10.91 20.77
C GLN A 751 17.29 -10.62 22.27
N SER A 752 16.51 -9.68 22.81
CA SER A 752 16.53 -9.34 24.25
C SER A 752 16.17 -10.57 25.08
N THR A 753 15.10 -11.28 24.74
CA THR A 753 14.70 -12.51 25.45
C THR A 753 15.78 -13.59 25.40
N ASN A 754 16.45 -13.78 24.26
CA ASN A 754 17.57 -14.73 24.15
C ASN A 754 18.77 -14.33 25.02
N LYS A 755 19.12 -13.04 25.04
CA LYS A 755 20.19 -12.51 25.90
C LYS A 755 19.87 -12.74 27.38
N THR A 756 18.66 -12.40 27.82
CA THR A 756 18.24 -12.60 29.21
C THR A 756 18.25 -14.06 29.62
N THR A 757 17.81 -14.99 28.74
CA THR A 757 17.87 -16.42 29.07
C THR A 757 19.30 -16.95 29.16
N ASN A 758 20.20 -16.53 28.27
CA ASN A 758 21.60 -16.97 28.31
C ASN A 758 22.34 -16.43 29.54
N GLU A 759 22.11 -15.17 29.92
CA GLU A 759 22.74 -14.62 31.12
C GLU A 759 22.20 -15.22 32.41
N LEU A 760 20.90 -15.52 32.45
CA LEU A 760 20.35 -16.21 33.60
C LEU A 760 21.00 -17.59 33.81
N VAL A 761 21.30 -18.31 32.73
CA VAL A 761 22.07 -19.57 32.80
C VAL A 761 23.50 -19.29 33.27
N ASN A 762 24.18 -18.27 32.75
CA ASN A 762 25.53 -17.90 33.18
C ASN A 762 25.62 -17.67 34.70
N ILE A 763 24.63 -17.01 35.29
CA ILE A 763 24.59 -16.74 36.73
C ILE A 763 24.44 -18.04 37.55
N VAL A 764 23.70 -19.03 37.05
CA VAL A 764 23.63 -20.35 37.72
C VAL A 764 25.01 -21.01 37.82
N PHE A 765 25.84 -20.85 36.78
CA PHE A 765 27.21 -21.39 36.74
C PHE A 765 28.24 -20.56 37.53
N LEU A 766 27.86 -19.43 38.13
CA LEU A 766 28.70 -18.70 39.10
C LEU A 766 28.75 -19.38 40.48
N ILE A 767 27.79 -20.25 40.78
CA ILE A 767 27.75 -20.96 42.06
C ILE A 767 28.90 -21.99 42.11
N PRO A 768 29.66 -22.07 43.21
CA PRO A 768 30.72 -23.06 43.36
C PRO A 768 30.21 -24.50 43.19
N GLN A 769 30.99 -25.35 42.51
CA GLN A 769 30.62 -26.76 42.26
C GLN A 769 30.43 -27.56 43.55
N THR A 770 31.18 -27.21 44.59
CA THR A 770 31.05 -27.80 45.92
C THR A 770 29.65 -27.60 46.49
N THR A 771 29.09 -26.40 46.36
CA THR A 771 27.71 -26.06 46.75
C THR A 771 26.69 -26.76 45.86
N ILE A 772 26.93 -26.79 44.54
CA ILE A 772 26.05 -27.48 43.58
C ILE A 772 25.95 -28.98 43.89
N ASN A 773 27.07 -29.63 44.18
CA ASN A 773 27.11 -31.07 44.47
C ASN A 773 26.43 -31.46 45.79
N MET A 774 26.33 -30.52 46.73
CA MET A 774 25.63 -30.72 48.01
C MET A 774 24.10 -30.64 47.89
N ILE A 775 23.57 -30.05 46.81
CA ILE A 775 22.13 -29.88 46.61
C ILE A 775 21.69 -30.72 45.40
N PRO A 776 21.04 -31.90 45.63
CA PRO A 776 20.67 -32.83 44.56
C PRO A 776 19.84 -32.19 43.45
N GLN A 777 18.96 -31.25 43.78
CA GLN A 777 18.11 -30.53 42.83
C GLN A 777 18.92 -29.63 41.87
N PHE A 778 19.96 -28.94 42.37
CA PHE A 778 20.86 -28.14 41.55
C PHE A 778 21.72 -29.03 40.64
N LYS A 779 22.24 -30.13 41.19
CA LYS A 779 23.03 -31.10 40.42
C LYS A 779 22.21 -31.72 39.28
N LYS A 780 21.00 -32.20 39.58
CA LYS A 780 20.07 -32.75 38.58
C LYS A 780 19.74 -31.71 37.52
N PHE A 781 19.42 -30.48 37.92
CA PHE A 781 19.15 -29.38 36.98
C PHE A 781 20.32 -29.10 36.02
N ILE A 782 21.56 -29.06 36.52
CA ILE A 782 22.76 -28.80 35.71
C ILE A 782 23.09 -29.97 34.78
N GLU A 783 22.86 -31.22 35.22
CA GLU A 783 23.16 -32.42 34.44
C GLU A 783 22.09 -32.75 33.38
N SER A 784 20.80 -32.57 33.70
CA SER A 784 19.67 -32.94 32.84
C SER A 784 18.99 -31.75 32.14
N GLY A 785 19.12 -30.53 32.66
CA GLY A 785 18.34 -29.37 32.23
C GLY A 785 16.86 -29.41 32.61
N SER A 786 16.43 -30.38 33.44
CA SER A 786 15.04 -30.52 33.89
C SER A 786 14.84 -30.01 35.32
N PHE A 787 13.65 -29.47 35.58
CA PHE A 787 13.24 -28.94 36.90
C PHE A 787 12.37 -29.93 37.70
N GLU A 788 12.28 -31.20 37.27
CA GLU A 788 11.45 -32.21 37.93
C GLU A 788 12.12 -32.70 39.22
N GLU A 789 11.33 -32.78 40.30
CA GLU A 789 11.72 -33.39 41.58
C GLU A 789 12.26 -34.81 41.41
#